data_AF-A0A7X8HFE6-F1
#
_entry.id   AF-A0A7X8HFE6-F1
#
_cell.length_a   1.000
_cell.length_b   1.000
_cell.length_c   1.000
_cell.angle_alpha   90.00
_cell.angle_beta   90.00
_cell.angle_gamma   90.00
#
_symmetry.space_group_name_H-M   'P 1'
#
loop_
_entity.id
_entity.type
_entity.pdbx_description
1 polymer ?
#
loop_
_entity_poly.entity_id
_entity_poly.type
_entity_poly.pdbx_seq_one_letter_code
_entity_poly.pdbx_strand_id
1 'polypeptide(L)'
;MSDITIPGVTSKYDTKKLIEDLMKVERIPKDRAEEQLKALQLQKTAWLDVNRSISRARESSRALFSFQNPFNERIAKSSDEGVLTATATREALEGEHSLVVKQTAKADRFLSDRLPTDYKVPAGDFSFTVGDRTVSLKFAGGTLKEFAEALTRKGGDILRARVVPVSKSEQSLVLESLKTGSKNRLGFQGAAKDWALAAGLVEEARSSRRDLPTSAPQPFEKSLDRSLLRAEPGSLAVGPGGEAKLPLSPSLPAKGLVLEMEVRVSRRVEPPAPEGPPPGPSLSPPGSITYEGITITADPSDPRIPDWTPPPAPVRVDDPVVLFLVDGSGRAVPLPPQPDSEEFRRISIPLSDYLSDLSGLGIRNRNTLRDVEVRNVRVYDPTETGGLKPRNPVDTARDAIVSLEGVEVIRDGNSVSDLIPGVTLNLQDASDKKIRLKVEPDRETSKEAIIELVGNYNRLMADINILSRNDERLVQEITYYTDEERKTATERLGLLQGDSTLNLLRTSMQRIVTSPYPIGETSAVLGQIGVSTNANRGGAGGYDAARLRGYLEIDEEALGRALRDDFETVRRLFGYDTDGDLLVDSGVAYGLDALFRPYVETGGILAVKTRTFDTQIASQKTRIETLDRQLIAKEAELRRKYGMMEGALQSMERSSQDIGNFMKQNDN
;
A
#
# COMPACT_ATOMS: atom_id res chain seq x y z
N MET A 1 -7.50 -47.00 -59.54
CA MET A 1 -8.12 -48.01 -60.40
C MET A 1 -9.32 -47.36 -61.05
N SER A 2 -9.44 -47.53 -62.37
CA SER A 2 -10.41 -46.89 -63.25
C SER A 2 -11.84 -47.13 -62.77
N ASP A 3 -12.59 -46.05 -62.60
CA ASP A 3 -14.04 -46.07 -62.37
C ASP A 3 -14.70 -46.59 -63.65
N ILE A 4 -15.07 -47.88 -63.68
CA ILE A 4 -15.88 -48.43 -64.77
C ILE A 4 -17.32 -48.03 -64.48
N THR A 5 -17.66 -46.79 -64.80
CA THR A 5 -19.03 -46.36 -65.02
C THR A 5 -19.36 -46.58 -66.48
N ILE A 6 -20.18 -47.58 -66.78
CA ILE A 6 -20.81 -47.73 -68.11
C ILE A 6 -22.01 -46.78 -68.13
N PRO A 7 -21.99 -45.67 -68.91
CA PRO A 7 -23.11 -44.75 -68.97
C PRO A 7 -24.26 -45.39 -69.77
N GLY A 8 -25.45 -45.49 -69.17
CA GLY A 8 -26.68 -45.89 -69.88
C GLY A 8 -27.38 -47.16 -69.38
N VAL A 9 -26.92 -47.80 -68.30
CA VAL A 9 -27.63 -48.93 -67.69
C VAL A 9 -28.21 -48.50 -66.33
N THR A 10 -29.51 -48.26 -66.27
CA THR A 10 -30.23 -48.18 -65.00
C THR A 10 -30.24 -49.57 -64.37
N SER A 11 -29.54 -49.74 -63.24
CA SER A 11 -29.50 -51.02 -62.52
C SER A 11 -30.92 -51.44 -62.13
N LYS A 12 -31.40 -52.53 -62.73
CA LYS A 12 -32.75 -53.08 -62.49
C LYS A 12 -32.92 -53.66 -61.08
N TYR A 13 -31.81 -53.84 -60.34
CA TYR A 13 -31.73 -54.55 -59.06
C TYR A 13 -31.27 -53.68 -57.87
N ASP A 14 -31.17 -52.36 -58.03
CA ASP A 14 -30.80 -51.38 -56.97
C ASP A 14 -29.57 -51.79 -56.13
N THR A 15 -28.55 -52.33 -56.79
CA THR A 15 -27.32 -52.89 -56.17
C THR A 15 -26.58 -51.85 -55.32
N LYS A 16 -26.65 -50.57 -55.72
CA LYS A 16 -26.10 -49.44 -54.97
C LYS A 16 -26.72 -49.31 -53.58
N LYS A 17 -28.05 -49.36 -53.47
CA LYS A 17 -28.77 -49.27 -52.20
C LYS A 17 -28.46 -50.46 -51.28
N LEU A 18 -28.33 -51.66 -51.85
CA LEU A 18 -27.96 -52.86 -51.08
C LEU A 18 -26.54 -52.76 -50.50
N ILE A 19 -25.58 -52.25 -51.28
CA ILE A 19 -24.21 -51.98 -50.79
C ILE A 19 -24.25 -50.93 -49.68
N GLU A 20 -25.00 -49.84 -49.86
CA GLU A 20 -25.16 -48.79 -48.83
C GLU A 20 -25.75 -49.36 -47.53
N ASP A 21 -26.78 -50.21 -47.60
CA ASP A 21 -27.40 -50.82 -46.43
C ASP A 21 -26.48 -51.84 -45.72
N LEU A 22 -25.70 -52.63 -46.47
CA LEU A 22 -24.67 -53.49 -45.89
C LEU A 22 -23.56 -52.67 -45.21
N MET A 23 -23.14 -51.57 -45.84
CA MET A 23 -22.13 -50.68 -45.28
C MET A 23 -22.61 -49.98 -44.00
N LYS A 24 -23.92 -49.72 -43.83
CA LYS A 24 -24.47 -49.21 -42.56
C LYS A 24 -24.23 -50.17 -41.39
N VAL A 25 -24.42 -51.47 -41.61
CA VAL A 25 -24.18 -52.48 -40.57
C VAL A 25 -22.68 -52.58 -40.24
N GLU A 26 -21.85 -52.59 -41.28
CA GLU A 26 -20.38 -52.64 -41.12
C GLU A 26 -19.82 -51.40 -40.42
N ARG A 27 -20.51 -50.24 -40.48
CA ARG A 27 -20.11 -48.99 -39.79
C ARG A 27 -20.37 -49.00 -38.28
N ILE A 28 -21.26 -49.83 -37.77
CA ILE A 28 -21.63 -49.87 -36.33
C ILE A 28 -20.41 -49.94 -35.39
N PRO A 29 -19.38 -50.78 -35.62
CA PRO A 29 -18.20 -50.82 -34.76
C PRO A 29 -17.39 -49.51 -34.77
N LYS A 30 -17.37 -48.79 -35.90
CA LYS A 30 -16.73 -47.47 -36.01
C LYS A 30 -17.54 -46.43 -35.25
N ASP A 31 -18.86 -46.39 -35.44
CA ASP A 31 -19.73 -45.45 -34.74
C ASP A 31 -19.63 -45.61 -33.22
N ARG A 32 -19.63 -46.86 -32.72
CA ARG A 32 -19.38 -47.15 -31.29
C ARG A 32 -18.00 -46.69 -30.82
N ALA A 33 -16.95 -46.83 -31.65
CA ALA A 33 -15.61 -46.37 -31.32
C ALA A 33 -15.53 -44.83 -31.28
N GLU A 34 -16.25 -44.14 -32.17
CA GLU A 34 -16.38 -42.68 -32.17
C GLU A 34 -17.15 -42.17 -30.95
N GLU A 35 -18.21 -42.86 -30.53
CA GLU A 35 -18.92 -42.57 -29.28
C GLU A 35 -18.01 -42.75 -28.05
N GLN A 36 -17.24 -43.84 -28.00
CA GLN A 36 -16.25 -44.07 -26.94
C GLN A 36 -15.18 -42.98 -26.93
N LEU A 37 -14.69 -42.55 -28.09
CA LEU A 37 -13.73 -41.44 -28.20
C LEU A 37 -14.31 -40.15 -27.63
N LYS A 38 -15.55 -39.80 -27.98
CA LYS A 38 -16.25 -38.62 -27.44
C LYS A 38 -16.40 -38.70 -25.92
N ALA A 39 -16.79 -39.86 -25.39
CA ALA A 39 -16.92 -40.07 -23.95
C ALA A 39 -15.57 -39.87 -23.22
N LEU A 40 -14.48 -40.45 -23.74
CA LEU A 40 -13.13 -40.28 -23.17
C LEU A 40 -12.66 -38.82 -23.21
N GLN A 41 -12.97 -38.10 -24.29
CA GLN A 41 -12.65 -36.67 -24.42
C GLN A 41 -13.43 -35.83 -23.40
N LEU A 42 -14.71 -36.12 -23.20
CA LEU A 42 -15.54 -35.43 -22.22
C LEU A 42 -15.05 -35.71 -20.79
N GLN A 43 -14.72 -36.97 -20.47
CA GLN A 43 -14.14 -37.36 -19.19
C GLN A 43 -12.80 -36.66 -18.93
N LYS A 44 -11.90 -36.60 -19.93
CA LYS A 44 -10.65 -35.85 -19.82
C LYS A 44 -10.90 -34.38 -19.53
N THR A 45 -11.86 -33.77 -20.22
CA THR A 45 -12.20 -32.35 -20.04
C THR A 45 -12.75 -32.09 -18.64
N ALA A 46 -13.62 -32.97 -18.13
CA ALA A 46 -14.11 -32.91 -16.76
C ALA A 46 -12.97 -32.97 -15.73
N TRP A 47 -11.97 -33.84 -15.92
CA TRP A 47 -10.80 -33.89 -15.05
C TRP A 47 -9.93 -32.64 -15.10
N LEU A 48 -9.78 -32.03 -16.28
CA LEU A 48 -9.08 -30.75 -16.42
C LEU A 48 -9.81 -29.62 -15.69
N ASP A 49 -11.15 -29.63 -15.72
CA ASP A 49 -11.96 -28.64 -15.01
C ASP A 49 -11.89 -28.85 -13.50
N VAL A 50 -11.98 -30.09 -13.02
CA VAL A 50 -11.72 -30.45 -11.61
C VAL A 50 -10.33 -29.99 -11.17
N ASN A 51 -9.30 -30.17 -12.01
CA ASN A 51 -7.94 -29.69 -11.71
C ASN A 51 -7.90 -28.17 -11.48
N ARG A 52 -8.62 -27.39 -12.32
CA ARG A 52 -8.73 -25.94 -12.14
C ARG A 52 -9.49 -25.58 -10.86
N SER A 53 -10.59 -26.27 -10.57
CA SER A 53 -11.37 -26.04 -9.35
C SER A 53 -10.58 -26.37 -8.08
N ILE A 54 -9.84 -27.49 -8.05
CA ILE A 54 -8.94 -27.82 -6.93
C ILE A 54 -7.84 -26.76 -6.80
N SER A 55 -7.25 -26.30 -7.91
CA SER A 55 -6.19 -25.28 -7.86
C SER A 55 -6.69 -23.97 -7.25
N ARG A 56 -7.89 -23.50 -7.63
CA ARG A 56 -8.50 -22.29 -7.05
C ARG A 56 -8.84 -22.46 -5.56
N ALA A 57 -9.43 -23.60 -5.19
CA ALA A 57 -9.72 -23.91 -3.79
C ALA A 57 -8.43 -23.99 -2.96
N ARG A 58 -7.36 -24.55 -3.52
CA ARG A 58 -6.04 -24.61 -2.90
C ARG A 58 -5.43 -23.21 -2.72
N GLU A 59 -5.50 -22.35 -3.72
CA GLU A 59 -4.96 -20.99 -3.67
C GLU A 59 -5.66 -20.15 -2.60
N SER A 60 -6.99 -20.10 -2.61
CA SER A 60 -7.79 -19.41 -1.59
C SER A 60 -7.58 -19.98 -0.18
N SER A 61 -7.41 -21.30 -0.06
CA SER A 61 -7.06 -21.94 1.21
C SER A 61 -5.68 -21.50 1.70
N ARG A 62 -4.66 -21.55 0.82
CA ARG A 62 -3.30 -21.15 1.15
C ARG A 62 -3.19 -19.67 1.52
N ALA A 63 -3.99 -18.81 0.90
CA ALA A 63 -4.03 -17.38 1.20
C ALA A 63 -4.26 -17.12 2.70
N LEU A 64 -5.13 -17.88 3.36
CA LEU A 64 -5.52 -17.68 4.78
C LEU A 64 -4.46 -18.03 5.82
N PHE A 65 -3.35 -18.66 5.44
CA PHE A 65 -2.27 -19.01 6.39
C PHE A 65 -0.85 -18.71 5.89
N SER A 66 -0.69 -18.35 4.61
CA SER A 66 0.61 -18.03 4.02
C SER A 66 1.14 -16.65 4.41
N PHE A 67 2.30 -16.25 3.87
CA PHE A 67 2.84 -14.90 4.06
C PHE A 67 1.84 -13.78 3.71
N GLN A 68 0.95 -14.00 2.74
CA GLN A 68 -0.06 -13.01 2.32
C GLN A 68 -1.32 -13.03 3.18
N ASN A 69 -1.32 -13.71 4.32
CA ASN A 69 -2.49 -13.89 5.17
C ASN A 69 -3.22 -12.57 5.52
N PRO A 70 -4.52 -12.44 5.16
CA PRO A 70 -5.31 -11.24 5.43
C PRO A 70 -5.52 -10.96 6.92
N PHE A 71 -5.37 -11.95 7.81
CA PHE A 71 -5.48 -11.74 9.26
C PHE A 71 -4.38 -10.82 9.83
N ASN A 72 -3.28 -10.63 9.08
CA ASN A 72 -2.20 -9.72 9.46
C ASN A 72 -2.40 -8.30 8.90
N GLU A 73 -3.42 -8.07 8.08
CA GLU A 73 -3.71 -6.73 7.55
C GLU A 73 -4.20 -5.80 8.67
N ARG A 74 -3.89 -4.52 8.50
CA ARG A 74 -4.23 -3.46 9.44
C ARG A 74 -4.92 -2.33 8.70
N ILE A 75 -5.86 -1.69 9.37
CA ILE A 75 -6.55 -0.50 8.88
C ILE A 75 -6.44 0.61 9.92
N ALA A 76 -6.27 1.85 9.45
CA ALA A 76 -6.28 3.03 10.29
C ALA A 76 -7.54 3.85 9.98
N LYS A 77 -8.47 3.92 10.94
CA LYS A 77 -9.74 4.62 10.82
C LYS A 77 -9.68 5.97 11.51
N SER A 78 -10.05 7.02 10.79
CA SER A 78 -10.13 8.37 11.33
C SER A 78 -11.54 8.67 11.80
N SER A 79 -11.67 9.41 12.91
CA SER A 79 -12.97 9.95 13.34
C SER A 79 -13.47 11.09 12.45
N ASP A 80 -12.61 11.66 11.60
CA ASP A 80 -12.94 12.73 10.66
C ASP A 80 -12.10 12.60 9.37
N GLU A 81 -12.62 11.83 8.41
CA GLU A 81 -11.94 11.56 7.13
C GLU A 81 -11.87 12.78 6.20
N GLY A 82 -12.68 13.82 6.44
CA GLY A 82 -12.59 15.08 5.68
C GLY A 82 -11.36 15.91 6.05
N VAL A 83 -10.79 15.67 7.22
CA VAL A 83 -9.60 16.37 7.72
C VAL A 83 -8.36 15.51 7.62
N LEU A 84 -8.47 14.22 7.96
CA LEU A 84 -7.35 13.29 8.02
C LEU A 84 -7.81 11.88 7.61
N THR A 85 -7.15 11.29 6.63
CA THR A 85 -7.20 9.84 6.40
C THR A 85 -5.86 9.19 6.72
N ALA A 86 -5.82 7.88 6.84
CA ALA A 86 -4.57 7.16 7.07
C ALA A 86 -4.59 5.77 6.42
N THR A 87 -3.40 5.27 6.11
CA THR A 87 -3.18 3.87 5.73
C THR A 87 -2.26 3.23 6.75
N ALA A 88 -2.47 1.94 7.02
CA ALA A 88 -1.65 1.16 7.94
C ALA A 88 -0.97 0.00 7.19
N THR A 89 0.26 -0.31 7.56
CA THR A 89 0.96 -1.52 7.13
C THR A 89 0.67 -2.65 8.11
N ARG A 90 1.02 -3.89 7.73
CA ARG A 90 0.89 -5.09 8.57
C ARG A 90 1.71 -5.04 9.87
N GLU A 91 2.68 -4.12 9.94
CA GLU A 91 3.56 -3.90 11.09
C GLU A 91 2.99 -2.83 12.04
N ALA A 92 1.91 -2.14 11.64
CA ALA A 92 1.30 -1.11 12.46
C ALA A 92 0.75 -1.71 13.76
N LEU A 93 1.14 -1.10 14.88
CA LEU A 93 0.67 -1.51 16.19
C LEU A 93 -0.78 -1.06 16.39
N GLU A 94 -1.58 -1.96 16.95
CA GLU A 94 -2.97 -1.67 17.30
C GLU A 94 -3.02 -0.62 18.42
N GLY A 95 -3.92 0.35 18.28
CA GLY A 95 -4.00 1.44 19.23
C GLY A 95 -4.88 2.60 18.76
N GLU A 96 -5.08 3.55 19.67
CA GLU A 96 -5.73 4.83 19.36
C GLU A 96 -4.72 5.97 19.54
N HIS A 97 -4.76 6.91 18.61
CA HIS A 97 -3.94 8.11 18.62
C HIS A 97 -4.82 9.35 18.52
N SER A 98 -4.51 10.38 19.29
CA SER A 98 -5.17 11.68 19.24
C SER A 98 -4.31 12.69 18.48
N LEU A 99 -4.87 13.22 17.39
CA LEU A 99 -4.21 14.18 16.52
C LEU A 99 -5.04 15.45 16.35
N VAL A 100 -4.37 16.57 16.07
CA VAL A 100 -4.99 17.82 15.62
C VAL A 100 -4.23 18.30 14.39
N VAL A 101 -4.91 18.49 13.26
CA VAL A 101 -4.30 19.05 12.05
C VAL A 101 -4.50 20.56 12.08
N LYS A 102 -3.49 21.30 12.55
CA LYS A 102 -3.58 22.76 12.67
C LYS A 102 -3.47 23.45 11.32
N GLN A 103 -2.67 22.88 10.43
CA GLN A 103 -2.44 23.44 9.10
C GLN A 103 -2.00 22.34 8.12
N THR A 104 -2.47 22.42 6.88
CA THR A 104 -1.97 21.60 5.78
C THR A 104 -0.86 22.30 5.00
N ALA A 105 0.06 21.49 4.48
CA ALA A 105 1.11 21.96 3.61
C ALA A 105 0.50 22.47 2.29
N LYS A 106 0.97 23.61 1.81
CA LYS A 106 0.59 24.18 0.50
C LYS A 106 1.83 24.39 -0.35
N ALA A 107 1.61 24.47 -1.66
CA ALA A 107 2.62 24.84 -2.65
C ALA A 107 2.37 26.27 -3.16
N ASP A 108 3.40 26.90 -3.70
CA ASP A 108 3.25 28.21 -4.34
C ASP A 108 2.39 28.11 -5.60
N ARG A 109 1.38 28.97 -5.70
CA ARG A 109 0.54 29.13 -6.89
C ARG A 109 0.32 30.60 -7.16
N PHE A 110 0.91 31.09 -8.24
CA PHE A 110 0.90 32.51 -8.58
C PHE A 110 0.05 32.75 -9.83
N LEU A 111 -0.69 33.86 -9.83
CA LEU A 111 -1.47 34.33 -10.96
C LEU A 111 -0.76 35.54 -11.58
N SER A 112 -0.66 35.57 -12.90
CA SER A 112 -0.17 36.76 -13.62
C SER A 112 -1.20 37.89 -13.55
N ASP A 113 -0.83 39.09 -13.99
CA ASP A 113 -1.81 40.12 -14.30
C ASP A 113 -2.76 39.66 -15.42
N ARG A 114 -3.79 40.47 -15.69
CA ARG A 114 -4.63 40.30 -16.88
C ARG A 114 -3.84 40.76 -18.10
N LEU A 115 -3.45 39.80 -18.93
CA LEU A 115 -2.68 40.03 -20.14
C LEU A 115 -3.62 40.00 -21.35
N PRO A 116 -3.36 40.81 -22.40
CA PRO A 116 -4.08 40.70 -23.66
C PRO A 116 -4.03 39.28 -24.26
N THR A 117 -5.07 38.87 -24.98
CA THR A 117 -5.12 37.53 -25.63
C THR A 117 -4.01 37.32 -26.67
N ASP A 118 -3.50 38.40 -27.25
CA ASP A 118 -2.40 38.41 -28.24
C ASP A 118 -1.01 38.56 -27.59
N TYR A 119 -0.92 38.63 -26.25
CA TYR A 119 0.35 38.73 -25.52
C TYR A 119 1.32 37.61 -25.93
N LYS A 120 2.57 38.01 -26.21
CA LYS A 120 3.66 37.11 -26.60
C LYS A 120 4.71 37.02 -25.53
N VAL A 121 5.14 35.81 -25.22
CA VAL A 121 6.29 35.54 -24.36
C VAL A 121 7.55 35.65 -25.24
N PRO A 122 8.57 36.43 -24.84
CA PRO A 122 9.79 36.61 -25.62
C PRO A 122 10.63 35.33 -25.67
N ALA A 123 11.53 35.26 -26.64
CA ALA A 123 12.53 34.20 -26.70
C ALA A 123 13.54 34.34 -25.54
N GLY A 124 13.97 33.22 -24.97
CA GLY A 124 14.95 33.23 -23.89
C GLY A 124 15.11 31.91 -23.17
N ASP A 125 16.06 31.89 -22.24
CA ASP A 125 16.36 30.75 -21.36
C ASP A 125 15.71 31.01 -19.98
N PHE A 126 14.57 30.37 -19.76
CA PHE A 126 13.77 30.51 -18.54
C PHE A 126 14.23 29.48 -17.52
N SER A 127 14.55 29.92 -16.31
CA SER A 127 14.95 29.04 -15.20
C SER A 127 14.06 29.28 -13.99
N PHE A 128 13.38 28.24 -13.53
CA PHE A 128 12.50 28.26 -12.36
C PHE A 128 13.06 27.32 -11.30
N THR A 129 13.04 27.74 -10.04
CA THR A 129 13.48 26.91 -8.91
C THR A 129 12.31 26.53 -8.03
N VAL A 130 12.26 25.29 -7.54
CA VAL A 130 11.31 24.81 -6.55
C VAL A 130 12.10 24.04 -5.49
N GLY A 131 12.41 24.71 -4.38
CA GLY A 131 13.44 24.23 -3.45
C GLY A 131 14.79 24.05 -4.15
N ASP A 132 15.41 22.89 -4.00
CA ASP A 132 16.70 22.57 -4.61
C ASP A 132 16.61 22.16 -6.10
N ARG A 133 15.40 22.09 -6.65
CA ARG A 133 15.17 21.62 -8.03
C ARG A 133 15.07 22.80 -8.98
N THR A 134 15.64 22.64 -10.18
CA THR A 134 15.61 23.66 -11.23
C THR A 134 14.94 23.11 -12.50
N VAL A 135 13.97 23.87 -13.03
CA VAL A 135 13.32 23.62 -14.31
C VAL A 135 13.80 24.67 -15.31
N SER A 136 14.54 24.23 -16.32
CA SER A 136 15.06 25.11 -17.37
C SER A 136 14.34 24.87 -18.70
N LEU A 137 13.82 25.95 -19.30
CA LEU A 137 13.12 25.95 -20.58
C LEU A 137 13.78 26.95 -21.53
N LYS A 138 14.33 26.45 -22.64
CA LYS A 138 14.69 27.29 -23.78
C LYS A 138 13.46 27.51 -24.64
N PHE A 139 13.01 28.76 -24.78
CA PHE A 139 11.81 29.09 -25.52
C PHE A 139 12.14 30.03 -26.68
N ALA A 140 11.65 29.72 -27.88
CA ALA A 140 11.91 30.50 -29.09
C ALA A 140 11.06 31.79 -29.20
N GLY A 141 10.20 32.03 -28.21
CA GLY A 141 9.17 33.07 -28.26
C GLY A 141 7.88 32.54 -28.89
N GLY A 142 6.74 33.09 -28.49
CA GLY A 142 5.43 32.57 -28.91
C GLY A 142 4.27 33.05 -28.06
N THR A 143 3.13 32.38 -28.19
CA THR A 143 1.93 32.65 -27.40
C THR A 143 2.10 32.22 -25.94
N LEU A 144 1.32 32.83 -25.04
CA LEU A 144 1.27 32.44 -23.63
C LEU A 144 0.85 30.97 -23.44
N LYS A 145 -0.03 30.46 -24.31
CA LYS A 145 -0.47 29.06 -24.30
C LYS A 145 0.65 28.09 -24.66
N GLU A 146 1.37 28.34 -25.75
CA GLU A 146 2.53 27.52 -26.16
C GLU A 146 3.61 27.51 -25.07
N PHE A 147 3.85 28.65 -24.43
CA PHE A 147 4.77 28.75 -23.30
C PHE A 147 4.31 27.91 -22.11
N ALA A 148 3.03 28.01 -21.71
CA ALA A 148 2.48 27.25 -20.60
C ALA A 148 2.54 25.73 -20.84
N GLU A 149 2.25 25.29 -22.06
CA GLU A 149 2.33 23.88 -22.47
C GLU A 149 3.78 23.38 -22.50
N ALA A 150 4.72 24.17 -23.04
CA ALA A 150 6.13 23.84 -23.06
C ALA A 150 6.71 23.76 -21.64
N LEU A 151 6.35 24.71 -20.77
CA LEU A 151 6.78 24.75 -19.38
C LEU A 151 6.20 23.57 -18.59
N THR A 152 4.91 23.25 -18.75
CA THR A 152 4.29 22.10 -18.09
C THR A 152 4.92 20.78 -18.53
N ARG A 153 5.20 20.62 -19.83
CA ARG A 153 5.89 19.43 -20.35
C ARG A 153 7.30 19.29 -19.77
N LYS A 154 8.02 20.40 -19.61
CA LYS A 154 9.38 20.42 -19.06
C LYS A 154 9.39 20.28 -17.53
N GLY A 155 8.36 20.79 -16.85
CA GLY A 155 8.25 20.85 -15.39
C GLY A 155 7.83 19.53 -14.73
N GLY A 156 7.21 18.60 -15.45
CA GLY A 156 6.92 17.25 -14.94
C GLY A 156 6.12 17.26 -13.63
N ASP A 157 6.67 16.65 -12.58
CA ASP A 157 6.11 16.57 -11.22
C ASP A 157 6.56 17.73 -10.31
N ILE A 158 7.22 18.75 -10.84
CA ILE A 158 7.79 19.89 -10.10
C ILE A 158 6.98 21.17 -10.30
N LEU A 159 6.64 21.50 -11.54
CA LEU A 159 6.05 22.79 -11.92
C LEU A 159 5.03 22.62 -13.05
N ARG A 160 3.90 23.31 -12.94
CA ARG A 160 2.85 23.34 -13.97
C ARG A 160 2.42 24.78 -14.26
N ALA A 161 2.09 25.05 -15.51
CA ALA A 161 1.59 26.33 -15.97
C ALA A 161 0.30 26.15 -16.79
N ARG A 162 -0.69 27.01 -16.59
CA ARG A 162 -1.94 26.98 -17.35
C ARG A 162 -2.45 28.38 -17.64
N VAL A 163 -3.04 28.56 -18.81
CA VAL A 163 -3.69 29.83 -19.17
C VAL A 163 -5.17 29.74 -18.85
N VAL A 164 -5.68 30.77 -18.19
CA VAL A 164 -7.09 30.92 -17.82
C VAL A 164 -7.65 32.12 -18.60
N PRO A 165 -8.66 31.95 -19.46
CA PRO A 165 -9.33 33.07 -20.11
C PRO A 165 -10.12 33.86 -19.06
N VAL A 166 -9.93 35.19 -19.05
CA VAL A 166 -10.62 36.10 -18.12
C VAL A 166 -11.79 36.79 -18.82
N SER A 167 -11.61 37.16 -20.09
CA SER A 167 -12.64 37.75 -20.94
C SER A 167 -12.37 37.40 -22.42
N LYS A 168 -13.12 38.03 -23.35
CA LYS A 168 -12.88 37.85 -24.80
C LYS A 168 -11.53 38.42 -25.26
N SER A 169 -10.94 39.35 -24.53
CA SER A 169 -9.69 40.04 -24.89
C SER A 169 -8.58 39.91 -23.84
N GLU A 170 -8.85 39.26 -22.71
CA GLU A 170 -7.91 39.12 -21.59
C GLU A 170 -7.77 37.68 -21.12
N GLN A 171 -6.56 37.32 -20.71
CA GLN A 171 -6.18 36.02 -20.16
C GLN A 171 -5.16 36.20 -19.02
N SER A 172 -5.08 35.23 -18.12
CA SER A 172 -4.04 35.19 -17.08
C SER A 172 -3.38 33.83 -17.05
N LEU A 173 -2.10 33.78 -16.69
CA LEU A 173 -1.36 32.55 -16.46
C LEU A 173 -1.40 32.20 -14.98
N VAL A 174 -1.75 30.96 -14.67
CA VAL A 174 -1.51 30.36 -13.35
C VAL A 174 -0.25 29.51 -13.44
N LEU A 175 0.73 29.83 -12.62
CA LEU A 175 1.96 29.05 -12.45
C LEU A 175 1.94 28.42 -11.06
N GLU A 176 2.02 27.10 -10.99
CA GLU A 176 1.91 26.34 -9.73
C GLU A 176 3.10 25.39 -9.55
N SER A 177 3.68 25.41 -8.34
CA SER A 177 4.55 24.35 -7.85
C SER A 177 3.70 23.13 -7.50
N LEU A 178 4.22 21.94 -7.81
CA LEU A 178 3.61 20.66 -7.43
C LEU A 178 4.21 20.10 -6.13
N LYS A 179 5.14 20.84 -5.52
CA LYS A 179 5.80 20.47 -4.26
C LYS A 179 5.36 21.44 -3.17
N THR A 180 4.72 20.91 -2.13
CA THR A 180 4.28 21.66 -0.96
C THR A 180 5.42 21.94 0.00
N GLY A 181 5.19 22.79 1.00
CA GLY A 181 6.15 23.04 2.06
C GLY A 181 6.92 24.34 1.85
N SER A 182 7.25 25.00 2.95
CA SER A 182 7.90 26.31 3.00
C SER A 182 9.29 26.31 2.34
N LYS A 183 9.95 25.15 2.26
CA LYS A 183 11.23 24.97 1.57
C LYS A 183 11.10 24.94 0.04
N ASN A 184 9.94 24.57 -0.48
CA ASN A 184 9.70 24.32 -1.91
C ASN A 184 9.11 25.56 -2.61
N ARG A 185 9.67 26.72 -2.31
CA ARG A 185 9.23 28.01 -2.88
C ARG A 185 9.57 28.11 -4.35
N LEU A 186 8.68 28.73 -5.10
CA LEU A 186 8.86 29.03 -6.50
C LEU A 186 9.76 30.26 -6.66
N GLY A 187 10.91 30.08 -7.30
CA GLY A 187 11.85 31.12 -7.64
C GLY A 187 11.99 31.30 -9.16
N PHE A 188 12.41 32.49 -9.56
CA PHE A 188 12.55 32.91 -10.96
C PHE A 188 13.97 33.40 -11.21
N GLN A 189 14.63 32.85 -12.24
CA GLN A 189 16.02 33.15 -12.59
C GLN A 189 16.18 33.34 -14.10
N GLY A 190 17.20 34.09 -14.52
CA GLY A 190 17.44 34.39 -15.93
C GLY A 190 16.23 35.07 -16.58
N ALA A 191 15.86 34.64 -17.80
CA ALA A 191 14.72 35.22 -18.52
C ALA A 191 13.37 35.04 -17.79
N ALA A 192 13.27 34.05 -16.90
CA ALA A 192 12.06 33.86 -16.10
C ALA A 192 11.83 34.98 -15.09
N LYS A 193 12.90 35.59 -14.54
CA LYS A 193 12.77 36.71 -13.61
C LYS A 193 12.18 37.93 -14.31
N ASP A 194 12.79 38.34 -15.41
CA ASP A 194 12.39 39.54 -16.15
C ASP A 194 10.96 39.40 -16.69
N TRP A 195 10.65 38.22 -17.21
CA TRP A 195 9.31 37.91 -17.67
C TRP A 195 8.29 37.84 -16.53
N ALA A 196 8.62 37.26 -15.37
CA ALA A 196 7.68 37.17 -14.25
C ALA A 196 7.35 38.55 -13.66
N LEU A 197 8.30 39.49 -13.67
CA LEU A 197 8.07 40.90 -13.34
C LEU A 197 7.15 41.56 -14.37
N ALA A 198 7.44 41.40 -15.67
CA ALA A 198 6.66 41.99 -16.75
C ALA A 198 5.23 41.43 -16.85
N ALA A 199 5.05 40.14 -16.57
CA ALA A 199 3.76 39.47 -16.56
C ALA A 199 2.98 39.70 -15.25
N GLY A 200 3.56 40.35 -14.25
CA GLY A 200 2.93 40.63 -12.96
C GLY A 200 2.72 39.40 -12.08
N LEU A 201 3.51 38.34 -12.26
CA LEU A 201 3.53 37.18 -11.35
C LEU A 201 4.20 37.53 -10.01
N VAL A 202 5.25 38.34 -10.10
CA VAL A 202 6.06 38.77 -8.95
C VAL A 202 6.34 40.28 -9.03
N GLU A 203 6.74 40.85 -7.92
CA GLU A 203 7.26 42.20 -7.78
C GLU A 203 8.63 42.17 -7.09
N GLU A 204 9.42 43.24 -7.25
CA GLU A 204 10.69 43.35 -6.53
C GLU A 204 10.44 43.45 -5.04
N ALA A 205 11.08 42.55 -4.27
CA ALA A 205 11.04 42.65 -2.83
C ALA A 205 11.99 43.77 -2.39
N ARG A 206 11.48 44.71 -1.60
CA ARG A 206 12.34 45.63 -0.85
C ARG A 206 13.02 44.78 0.21
N SER A 207 14.33 44.48 0.06
CA SER A 207 15.07 43.54 0.91
C SER A 207 14.64 43.64 2.37
N SER A 208 13.87 42.67 2.83
CA SER A 208 13.38 42.60 4.21
C SER A 208 14.34 41.82 5.08
N ARG A 209 15.25 41.06 4.45
CA ARG A 209 16.24 40.27 5.15
C ARG A 209 17.25 41.15 5.87
N ARG A 210 17.38 40.93 7.17
CA ARG A 210 18.39 41.52 8.05
C ARG A 210 18.90 40.45 9.01
N ASP A 211 20.19 40.15 8.91
CA ASP A 211 20.86 39.28 9.87
C ASP A 211 21.26 40.13 11.10
N LEU A 212 21.02 39.61 12.30
CA LEU A 212 21.36 40.30 13.55
C LEU A 212 22.84 40.04 13.88
N PRO A 213 23.64 41.09 14.17
CA PRO A 213 25.08 40.95 14.39
C PRO A 213 25.37 40.28 15.74
N THR A 214 25.75 39.00 15.72
CA THR A 214 26.11 38.25 16.95
C THR A 214 27.47 38.61 17.53
N SER A 215 28.37 39.19 16.71
CA SER A 215 29.73 39.56 17.12
C SER A 215 29.80 40.86 17.94
N ALA A 216 28.73 41.66 17.94
CA ALA A 216 28.69 42.96 18.60
C ALA A 216 27.42 43.14 19.47
N PRO A 217 27.25 42.32 20.53
CA PRO A 217 26.12 42.45 21.44
C PRO A 217 26.16 43.79 22.18
N GLN A 218 24.97 44.33 22.45
CA GLN A 218 24.74 45.54 23.25
C GLN A 218 24.17 45.18 24.63
N PRO A 219 24.24 46.10 25.61
CA PRO A 219 23.53 45.95 26.88
C PRO A 219 22.02 45.72 26.65
N PHE A 220 21.42 44.84 27.45
CA PHE A 220 19.99 44.57 27.41
C PHE A 220 19.23 45.34 28.50
N GLU A 221 19.25 44.87 29.75
CA GLU A 221 18.76 45.62 30.93
C GLU A 221 19.91 46.05 31.85
N LYS A 222 20.86 45.16 32.10
CA LYS A 222 22.11 45.38 32.84
C LYS A 222 23.26 45.68 31.89
N SER A 223 24.35 46.19 32.48
CA SER A 223 25.63 46.36 31.80
C SER A 223 26.15 45.02 31.28
N LEU A 224 26.80 45.08 30.11
CA LEU A 224 27.32 43.92 29.42
C LEU A 224 28.53 43.34 30.14
N ASP A 225 28.40 42.15 30.74
CA ASP A 225 29.53 41.40 31.31
C ASP A 225 30.16 40.49 30.24
N ARG A 226 31.30 40.92 29.69
CA ARG A 226 32.00 40.19 28.63
C ARG A 226 32.58 38.85 29.09
N SER A 227 32.77 38.62 30.39
CA SER A 227 33.29 37.34 30.90
C SER A 227 32.26 36.21 30.79
N LEU A 228 30.97 36.57 30.77
CA LEU A 228 29.83 35.67 30.65
C LEU A 228 29.36 35.51 29.21
N LEU A 229 30.03 36.14 28.24
CA LEU A 229 29.63 36.15 26.84
C LEU A 229 30.73 35.57 25.94
N ARG A 230 30.33 34.74 24.99
CA ARG A 230 31.17 34.35 23.85
C ARG A 230 30.48 34.76 22.57
N ALA A 231 30.98 35.81 21.94
CA ALA A 231 30.43 36.41 20.73
C ALA A 231 31.34 36.09 19.54
N GLU A 232 30.82 35.35 18.57
CA GLU A 232 31.53 34.98 17.34
C GLU A 232 30.70 35.40 16.11
N PRO A 233 31.30 35.54 14.92
CA PRO A 233 30.53 35.75 13.70
C PRO A 233 29.54 34.60 13.47
N GLY A 234 28.24 34.89 13.58
CA GLY A 234 27.16 33.92 13.41
C GLY A 234 26.62 33.29 14.69
N SER A 235 27.31 33.38 15.85
CA SER A 235 26.83 32.83 17.13
C SER A 235 27.09 33.74 18.34
N LEU A 236 26.21 33.65 19.34
CA LEU A 236 26.35 34.31 20.64
C LEU A 236 25.96 33.33 21.75
N ALA A 237 26.89 33.03 22.65
CA ALA A 237 26.62 32.29 23.88
C ALA A 237 26.59 33.23 25.09
N VAL A 238 25.56 33.06 25.92
CA VAL A 238 25.31 33.79 27.16
C VAL A 238 25.32 32.79 28.32
N GLY A 239 26.37 32.88 29.14
CA GLY A 239 26.55 32.04 30.31
C GLY A 239 25.62 32.37 31.48
N PRO A 240 25.64 31.55 32.54
CA PRO A 240 24.83 31.74 33.74
C PRO A 240 24.90 33.17 34.31
N GLY A 241 23.75 33.77 34.57
CA GLY A 241 23.63 35.13 35.11
C GLY A 241 23.85 36.28 34.11
N GLY A 242 24.30 35.98 32.89
CA GLY A 242 24.58 36.97 31.85
C GLY A 242 23.35 37.40 31.05
N GLU A 243 23.46 38.56 30.40
CA GLU A 243 22.49 39.00 29.39
C GLU A 243 23.11 39.88 28.32
N ALA A 244 22.49 39.89 27.15
CA ALA A 244 22.94 40.64 25.98
C ALA A 244 21.76 40.92 25.04
N LYS A 245 21.85 42.01 24.28
CA LYS A 245 20.92 42.35 23.19
C LYS A 245 21.66 42.27 21.85
N LEU A 246 21.10 41.56 20.89
CA LEU A 246 21.48 41.64 19.49
C LEU A 246 20.71 42.80 18.84
N PRO A 247 21.36 43.91 18.47
CA PRO A 247 20.67 45.10 17.98
C PRO A 247 20.20 44.94 16.52
N LEU A 248 19.11 45.61 16.18
CA LEU A 248 18.60 45.76 14.82
C LEU A 248 18.30 47.24 14.58
N SER A 249 19.01 47.87 13.65
CA SER A 249 18.89 49.31 13.36
C SER A 249 18.99 49.59 11.85
N PRO A 250 18.05 50.34 11.27
CA PRO A 250 16.81 50.87 11.89
C PRO A 250 15.84 49.75 12.28
N SER A 251 14.86 50.05 13.14
CA SER A 251 13.82 49.10 13.52
C SER A 251 13.00 48.66 12.31
N LEU A 252 12.61 47.38 12.28
CA LEU A 252 11.80 46.81 11.20
C LEU A 252 10.32 46.71 11.62
N PRO A 253 9.36 46.95 10.72
CA PRO A 253 7.96 46.66 10.99
C PRO A 253 7.75 45.14 11.13
N ALA A 254 7.02 44.69 12.15
CA ALA A 254 6.83 43.27 12.42
C ALA A 254 5.88 42.58 11.43
N LYS A 255 5.02 43.35 10.75
CA LYS A 255 3.98 42.82 9.86
C LYS A 255 4.58 42.03 8.70
N GLY A 256 4.29 40.72 8.66
CA GLY A 256 4.72 39.83 7.59
C GLY A 256 6.20 39.44 7.65
N LEU A 257 6.92 39.75 8.74
CA LEU A 257 8.30 39.32 8.94
C LEU A 257 8.37 38.19 9.96
N VAL A 258 9.33 37.31 9.74
CA VAL A 258 9.65 36.18 10.62
C VAL A 258 11.07 36.36 11.14
N LEU A 259 11.25 36.11 12.43
CA LEU A 259 12.56 35.93 13.05
C LEU A 259 12.89 34.45 13.10
N GLU A 260 13.95 34.05 12.43
CA GLU A 260 14.49 32.70 12.48
C GLU A 260 15.84 32.69 13.19
N MET A 261 16.06 31.69 14.04
CA MET A 261 17.34 31.45 14.69
C MET A 261 17.48 29.99 15.08
N GLU A 262 18.69 29.57 15.41
CA GLU A 262 18.97 28.29 16.04
C GLU A 262 19.37 28.52 17.50
N VAL A 263 18.72 27.81 18.41
CA VAL A 263 18.89 27.96 19.86
C VAL A 263 19.33 26.65 20.48
N ARG A 264 20.29 26.73 21.39
CA ARG A 264 20.73 25.62 22.23
C ARG A 264 20.74 26.07 23.69
N VAL A 265 20.15 25.26 24.55
CA VAL A 265 20.19 25.45 26.00
C VAL A 265 20.82 24.20 26.61
N SER A 266 22.10 24.28 26.96
CA SER A 266 22.87 23.14 27.47
C SER A 266 23.06 23.23 28.99
N ARG A 267 23.03 22.08 29.66
CA ARG A 267 23.29 22.01 31.10
C ARG A 267 24.79 21.97 31.36
N ARG A 268 25.25 22.76 32.33
CA ARG A 268 26.59 22.64 32.89
C ARG A 268 26.61 21.54 33.95
N VAL A 269 27.76 20.88 34.07
CA VAL A 269 28.05 20.02 35.21
C VAL A 269 28.10 20.91 36.45
N GLU A 270 27.30 20.55 37.46
CA GLU A 270 27.33 21.22 38.74
C GLU A 270 28.72 21.00 39.37
N PRO A 271 29.42 22.07 39.80
CA PRO A 271 30.69 21.91 40.48
C PRO A 271 30.47 21.07 41.74
N PRO A 272 31.33 20.08 42.04
CA PRO A 272 31.23 19.35 43.29
C PRO A 272 31.33 20.33 44.46
N ALA A 273 30.57 20.07 45.53
CA ALA A 273 30.70 20.84 46.76
C ALA A 273 32.16 20.73 47.25
N PRO A 274 32.76 21.82 47.76
CA PRO A 274 34.09 21.76 48.32
C PRO A 274 34.14 20.71 49.44
N GLU A 275 35.05 19.74 49.29
CA GLU A 275 35.25 18.70 50.29
C GLU A 275 36.15 19.24 51.42
N GLY A 276 35.53 19.53 52.57
CA GLY A 276 36.22 19.88 53.80
C GLY A 276 36.53 21.37 53.97
N PRO A 277 37.06 21.75 55.16
CA PRO A 277 37.42 23.13 55.45
C PRO A 277 38.52 23.65 54.51
N PRO A 278 38.50 24.95 54.17
CA PRO A 278 39.61 25.56 53.43
C PRO A 278 40.93 25.35 54.21
N PRO A 279 42.08 25.27 53.53
CA PRO A 279 43.37 25.09 54.19
C PRO A 279 43.57 26.19 55.26
N GLY A 280 43.71 25.75 56.51
CA GLY A 280 43.91 26.64 57.64
C GLY A 280 45.27 27.35 57.60
N PRO A 281 45.47 28.42 58.38
CA PRO A 281 46.76 29.07 58.47
C PRO A 281 47.83 28.09 58.93
N SER A 282 49.02 28.11 58.32
CA SER A 282 50.15 27.29 58.79
C SER A 282 50.57 27.78 60.18
N LEU A 283 50.29 27.00 61.22
CA LEU A 283 50.76 27.30 62.57
C LEU A 283 52.28 27.02 62.62
N SER A 284 53.05 27.99 63.09
CA SER A 284 54.48 27.78 63.32
C SER A 284 54.67 26.73 64.43
N PRO A 285 55.67 25.82 64.30
CA PRO A 285 55.96 24.87 65.36
C PRO A 285 56.33 25.62 66.65
N PRO A 286 55.99 25.06 67.83
CA PRO A 286 56.30 25.71 69.09
C PRO A 286 57.80 25.97 69.23
N GLY A 287 58.15 27.13 69.78
CA GLY A 287 59.53 27.48 70.08
C GLY A 287 60.13 26.48 71.07
N SER A 288 61.42 26.19 70.90
CA SER A 288 62.20 25.42 71.87
C SER A 288 63.40 26.23 72.30
N ILE A 289 63.82 26.03 73.56
CA ILE A 289 65.06 26.58 74.09
C ILE A 289 65.86 25.46 74.73
N THR A 290 67.16 25.46 74.47
CA THR A 290 68.10 24.48 75.03
C THR A 290 69.14 25.19 75.87
N TYR A 291 69.30 24.79 77.13
CA TYR A 291 70.32 25.32 78.03
C TYR A 291 70.97 24.17 78.81
N GLU A 292 72.30 24.14 78.82
CA GLU A 292 73.12 23.11 79.47
C GLU A 292 72.68 21.65 79.20
N GLY A 293 72.23 21.38 77.96
CA GLY A 293 71.87 20.03 77.51
C GLY A 293 70.42 19.61 77.79
N ILE A 294 69.60 20.48 78.39
CA ILE A 294 68.15 20.24 78.57
C ILE A 294 67.38 21.10 77.57
N THR A 295 66.52 20.47 76.76
CA THR A 295 65.64 21.16 75.81
C THR A 295 64.23 21.22 76.36
N ILE A 296 63.70 22.43 76.51
CA ILE A 296 62.30 22.68 76.86
C ILE A 296 61.59 23.13 75.59
N THR A 297 60.64 22.33 75.12
CA THR A 297 59.71 22.67 74.03
C THR A 297 58.43 23.23 74.63
N ALA A 298 57.95 24.35 74.09
CA ALA A 298 56.62 24.83 74.44
C ALA A 298 55.55 23.84 73.93
N ASP A 299 54.44 23.72 74.66
CA ASP A 299 53.31 22.94 74.18
C ASP A 299 52.75 23.55 72.88
N PRO A 300 52.41 22.73 71.88
CA PRO A 300 51.78 23.23 70.67
C PRO A 300 50.41 23.84 70.99
N SER A 301 50.15 25.03 70.45
CA SER A 301 48.83 25.65 70.54
C SER A 301 47.82 24.79 69.78
N ASP A 302 46.82 24.26 70.50
CA ASP A 302 45.66 23.56 69.94
C ASP A 302 44.41 24.46 70.04
N PRO A 303 44.21 25.40 69.11
CA PRO A 303 42.99 26.17 69.08
C PRO A 303 41.84 25.22 68.73
N ARG A 304 40.85 25.08 69.61
CA ARG A 304 39.59 24.40 69.28
C ARG A 304 38.87 25.21 68.20
N ILE A 305 39.08 24.85 66.93
CA ILE A 305 38.37 25.43 65.79
C ILE A 305 36.95 24.87 65.80
N PRO A 306 35.91 25.70 65.64
CA PRO A 306 34.54 25.19 65.50
C PRO A 306 34.44 24.19 64.34
N ASP A 307 33.61 23.16 64.50
CA ASP A 307 33.38 22.17 63.47
C ASP A 307 32.96 22.84 62.17
N TRP A 308 33.64 22.49 61.08
CA TRP A 308 33.33 23.05 59.77
C TRP A 308 31.95 22.60 59.33
N THR A 309 31.05 23.57 59.15
CA THR A 309 29.79 23.36 58.44
C THR A 309 29.99 23.76 56.98
N PRO A 310 29.65 22.89 56.01
CA PRO A 310 29.72 23.24 54.61
C PRO A 310 28.91 24.51 54.33
N PRO A 311 29.43 25.43 53.50
CA PRO A 311 28.64 26.59 53.10
C PRO A 311 27.34 26.11 52.43
N PRO A 312 26.22 26.83 52.62
CA PRO A 312 24.98 26.48 51.96
C PRO A 312 25.19 26.44 50.44
N ALA A 313 24.67 25.41 49.78
CA ALA A 313 24.78 25.28 48.34
C ALA A 313 24.21 26.55 47.65
N PRO A 314 24.84 27.04 46.57
CA PRO A 314 24.34 28.20 45.85
C PRO A 314 22.90 27.97 45.42
N VAL A 315 22.06 28.99 45.56
CA VAL A 315 20.63 28.91 45.21
C VAL A 315 20.50 28.60 43.72
N ARG A 316 19.95 27.43 43.39
CA ARG A 316 19.69 27.03 42.00
C ARG A 316 18.52 27.81 41.43
N VAL A 317 18.74 28.45 40.28
CA VAL A 317 17.70 29.15 39.53
C VAL A 317 17.55 28.46 38.18
N ASP A 318 16.33 28.00 37.89
CA ASP A 318 15.93 27.43 36.62
C ASP A 318 14.91 28.36 35.96
N ASP A 319 15.33 29.07 34.91
CA ASP A 319 14.50 30.00 34.14
C ASP A 319 14.48 29.55 32.66
N PRO A 320 13.36 28.99 32.17
CA PRO A 320 13.26 28.52 30.80
C PRO A 320 12.94 29.66 29.82
N VAL A 321 12.60 30.88 30.28
CA VAL A 321 12.27 32.03 29.42
C VAL A 321 13.52 32.89 29.22
N VAL A 322 14.35 32.49 28.25
CA VAL A 322 15.68 33.09 28.05
C VAL A 322 15.75 34.07 26.88
N LEU A 323 14.72 34.14 26.03
CA LEU A 323 14.70 34.98 24.82
C LEU A 323 13.57 36.01 24.87
N PHE A 324 13.86 37.22 24.39
CA PHE A 324 12.96 38.37 24.43
C PHE A 324 13.05 39.15 23.13
N LEU A 325 11.91 39.47 22.50
CA LEU A 325 11.88 40.42 21.40
C LEU A 325 11.86 41.86 21.95
N VAL A 326 12.63 42.76 21.36
CA VAL A 326 12.73 44.15 21.80
C VAL A 326 12.18 45.08 20.71
N ASP A 327 11.22 45.94 21.04
CA ASP A 327 10.67 46.93 20.09
C ASP A 327 11.48 48.24 20.06
N GLY A 328 11.12 49.18 19.18
CA GLY A 328 11.80 50.47 19.03
C GLY A 328 11.73 51.37 20.28
N SER A 329 10.78 51.11 21.19
CA SER A 329 10.67 51.81 22.47
C SER A 329 11.56 51.21 23.58
N GLY A 330 12.17 50.05 23.31
CA GLY A 330 12.97 49.30 24.27
C GLY A 330 12.17 48.33 25.14
N ARG A 331 10.87 48.16 24.90
CA ARG A 331 10.05 47.18 25.62
C ARG A 331 10.42 45.77 25.17
N ALA A 332 10.62 44.88 26.15
CA ALA A 332 10.95 43.48 25.95
C ALA A 332 9.70 42.59 26.10
N VAL A 333 9.41 41.75 25.10
CA VAL A 333 8.33 40.75 25.13
C VAL A 333 8.94 39.36 25.18
N PRO A 334 8.61 38.52 26.18
CA PRO A 334 9.16 37.18 26.31
C PRO A 334 8.69 36.26 25.19
N LEU A 335 9.60 35.41 24.70
CA LEU A 335 9.31 34.32 23.78
C LEU A 335 8.98 33.03 24.54
N PRO A 336 8.37 32.01 23.87
CA PRO A 336 8.05 30.74 24.51
C PRO A 336 9.25 30.09 25.20
N PRO A 337 9.03 29.37 26.32
CA PRO A 337 10.09 28.70 27.07
C PRO A 337 10.93 27.76 26.21
N GLN A 338 12.25 27.75 26.39
CA GLN A 338 13.18 26.92 25.64
C GLN A 338 13.62 25.71 26.47
N PRO A 339 13.24 24.46 26.11
CA PRO A 339 13.70 23.30 26.86
C PRO A 339 15.18 22.98 26.61
N ASP A 340 15.75 22.19 27.50
CA ASP A 340 17.14 21.74 27.43
C ASP A 340 17.38 20.88 26.18
N SER A 341 18.51 21.08 25.51
CA SER A 341 18.88 20.37 24.28
C SER A 341 20.39 20.40 24.06
N GLU A 342 20.96 19.24 23.72
CA GLU A 342 22.38 19.12 23.32
C GLU A 342 22.61 19.62 21.88
N GLU A 343 21.57 19.52 21.04
CA GLU A 343 21.57 19.97 19.65
C GLU A 343 20.93 21.36 19.52
N PHE A 344 21.32 22.08 18.46
CA PHE A 344 20.66 23.33 18.09
C PHE A 344 19.28 23.06 17.50
N ARG A 345 18.26 23.71 18.04
CA ARG A 345 16.90 23.66 17.53
C ARG A 345 16.59 24.94 16.78
N ARG A 346 16.12 24.80 15.54
CA ARG A 346 15.67 25.93 14.74
C ARG A 346 14.30 26.38 15.25
N ILE A 347 14.17 27.67 15.51
CA ILE A 347 12.90 28.32 15.85
C ILE A 347 12.59 29.40 14.82
N SER A 348 11.31 29.53 14.50
CA SER A 348 10.78 30.48 13.52
C SER A 348 9.58 31.17 14.14
N ILE A 349 9.65 32.49 14.30
CA ILE A 349 8.69 33.28 15.08
C ILE A 349 8.06 34.34 14.17
N PRO A 350 6.74 34.29 13.93
CA PRO A 350 6.02 35.39 13.30
C PRO A 350 6.05 36.62 14.21
N LEU A 351 6.67 37.71 13.75
CA LEU A 351 6.89 38.88 14.60
C LEU A 351 5.60 39.63 14.95
N SER A 352 4.59 39.57 14.06
CA SER A 352 3.29 40.22 14.24
C SER A 352 2.48 39.74 15.44
N ASP A 353 2.77 38.52 15.92
CA ASP A 353 2.05 37.93 17.05
C ASP A 353 2.50 38.52 18.39
N TYR A 354 3.66 39.19 18.40
CA TYR A 354 4.30 39.68 19.62
C TYR A 354 4.44 41.21 19.65
N LEU A 355 4.80 41.84 18.53
CA LEU A 355 5.19 43.25 18.47
C LEU A 355 4.68 43.95 17.19
N SER A 356 4.68 45.29 17.19
CA SER A 356 4.46 46.13 15.99
C SER A 356 5.72 46.33 15.17
N ASP A 357 6.87 46.37 15.83
CA ASP A 357 8.18 46.67 15.27
C ASP A 357 9.28 45.98 16.10
N LEU A 358 10.42 45.71 15.49
CA LEU A 358 11.55 45.01 16.08
C LEU A 358 12.82 45.88 16.01
N SER A 359 13.47 46.06 17.16
CA SER A 359 14.76 46.75 17.33
C SER A 359 15.88 45.83 17.82
N GLY A 360 15.58 44.57 18.15
CA GLY A 360 16.60 43.57 18.49
C GLY A 360 16.04 42.35 19.21
N LEU A 361 16.95 41.41 19.48
CA LEU A 361 16.69 40.20 20.27
C LEU A 361 17.47 40.29 21.59
N GLY A 362 16.77 40.30 22.71
CA GLY A 362 17.33 40.18 24.05
C GLY A 362 17.50 38.72 24.45
N ILE A 363 18.64 38.40 25.05
CA ILE A 363 18.93 37.09 25.63
C ILE A 363 19.24 37.34 27.10
N ARG A 364 18.48 36.73 27.99
CA ARG A 364 18.64 36.87 29.43
C ARG A 364 18.73 35.50 30.06
N ASN A 365 19.92 35.16 30.55
CA ASN A 365 20.15 33.88 31.18
C ASN A 365 20.19 34.04 32.69
N ARG A 366 19.02 33.89 33.36
CA ARG A 366 18.94 33.91 34.83
C ARG A 366 19.32 32.56 35.47
N ASN A 367 19.63 31.55 34.66
CA ASN A 367 19.98 30.23 35.16
C ASN A 367 21.33 30.24 35.86
N THR A 368 21.52 29.32 36.81
CA THR A 368 22.83 29.11 37.47
C THR A 368 23.69 28.04 36.79
N LEU A 369 23.07 27.08 36.08
CA LEU A 369 23.75 25.91 35.51
C LEU A 369 23.40 25.65 34.04
N ARG A 370 23.03 26.69 33.28
CA ARG A 370 22.76 26.56 31.85
C ARG A 370 23.53 27.57 31.03
N ASP A 371 23.98 27.16 29.86
CA ASP A 371 24.43 28.06 28.79
C ASP A 371 23.30 28.23 27.77
N VAL A 372 23.08 29.47 27.33
CA VAL A 372 22.12 29.78 26.26
C VAL A 372 22.92 30.25 25.05
N GLU A 373 22.78 29.55 23.94
CA GLU A 373 23.48 29.89 22.70
C GLU A 373 22.49 30.09 21.57
N VAL A 374 22.67 31.18 20.83
CA VAL A 374 21.90 31.48 19.62
C VAL A 374 22.83 31.63 18.43
N ARG A 375 22.40 31.17 17.26
CA ARG A 375 23.14 31.37 16.01
C ARG A 375 22.20 31.54 14.82
N ASN A 376 22.74 32.02 13.71
CA ASN A 376 21.99 32.25 12.45
C ASN A 376 20.74 33.14 12.65
N VAL A 377 20.83 34.14 13.53
CA VAL A 377 19.70 35.00 13.89
C VAL A 377 19.41 35.96 12.74
N ARG A 378 18.23 35.84 12.13
CA ARG A 378 17.83 36.65 10.97
C ARG A 378 16.35 36.96 10.95
N VAL A 379 16.01 38.15 10.45
CA VAL A 379 14.65 38.58 10.18
C VAL A 379 14.47 38.63 8.67
N TYR A 380 13.38 38.08 8.14
CA TYR A 380 13.08 38.14 6.71
C TYR A 380 11.57 38.03 6.45
N ASP A 381 11.11 38.50 5.30
CA ASP A 381 9.76 38.21 4.80
C ASP A 381 9.77 36.77 4.28
N PRO A 382 9.04 35.83 4.91
CA PRO A 382 9.02 34.45 4.48
C PRO A 382 8.41 34.28 3.10
N THR A 383 7.74 35.28 2.52
CA THR A 383 7.19 35.25 1.15
C THR A 383 8.21 35.66 0.08
N GLU A 384 9.38 36.17 0.46
CA GLU A 384 10.44 36.60 -0.46
C GLU A 384 11.30 35.42 -0.94
N THR A 385 11.48 35.28 -2.25
CA THR A 385 12.36 34.27 -2.87
C THR A 385 13.28 34.96 -3.88
N GLY A 386 14.60 34.95 -3.65
CA GLY A 386 15.58 35.53 -4.59
C GLY A 386 15.43 37.03 -4.85
N GLY A 387 14.95 37.80 -3.86
CA GLY A 387 14.67 39.23 -3.98
C GLY A 387 13.36 39.56 -4.70
N LEU A 388 12.48 38.59 -4.86
CA LEU A 388 11.15 38.75 -5.49
C LEU A 388 10.07 38.34 -4.50
N LYS A 389 8.91 39.00 -4.57
CA LYS A 389 7.71 38.66 -3.81
C LYS A 389 6.56 38.33 -4.77
N PRO A 390 5.71 37.34 -4.50
CA PRO A 390 4.54 37.10 -5.34
C PRO A 390 3.58 38.29 -5.30
N ARG A 391 3.17 38.76 -6.49
CA ARG A 391 2.27 39.92 -6.62
C ARG A 391 0.81 39.52 -6.44
N ASN A 392 0.37 38.46 -7.13
CA ASN A 392 -0.97 37.91 -7.01
C ASN A 392 -0.91 36.41 -6.60
N PRO A 393 -0.53 36.08 -5.35
CA PRO A 393 -0.52 34.70 -4.89
C PRO A 393 -1.94 34.18 -4.70
N VAL A 394 -2.25 33.05 -5.34
CA VAL A 394 -3.46 32.26 -5.04
C VAL A 394 -3.22 31.40 -3.80
N ASP A 395 -2.03 30.79 -3.71
CA ASP A 395 -1.54 30.09 -2.53
C ASP A 395 -0.04 30.36 -2.36
N THR A 396 0.42 30.33 -1.12
CA THR A 396 1.84 30.42 -0.77
C THR A 396 2.30 29.12 -0.12
N ALA A 397 3.52 28.70 -0.46
CA ALA A 397 4.06 27.47 0.09
C ALA A 397 4.28 27.60 1.59
N ARG A 398 3.77 26.62 2.32
CA ARG A 398 3.86 26.53 3.79
C ARG A 398 3.86 25.07 4.19
N ASP A 399 4.39 24.79 5.37
CA ASP A 399 4.46 23.45 5.93
C ASP A 399 3.13 23.04 6.57
N ALA A 400 2.91 21.74 6.65
CA ALA A 400 1.88 21.14 7.49
C ALA A 400 2.30 21.22 8.96
N ILE A 401 1.33 21.49 9.83
CA ILE A 401 1.50 21.50 11.28
C ILE A 401 0.47 20.54 11.86
N VAL A 402 0.96 19.48 12.48
CA VAL A 402 0.15 18.45 13.13
C VAL A 402 0.55 18.41 14.60
N SER A 403 -0.40 18.24 15.50
CA SER A 403 -0.14 17.97 16.91
C SER A 403 -0.52 16.53 17.22
N LEU A 404 0.45 15.69 17.57
CA LEU A 404 0.25 14.31 18.00
C LEU A 404 0.42 14.24 19.53
N GLU A 405 -0.62 13.83 20.26
CA GLU A 405 -0.59 13.74 21.74
C GLU A 405 -0.12 15.04 22.44
N GLY A 406 -0.39 16.19 21.82
CA GLY A 406 0.01 17.52 22.31
C GLY A 406 1.39 18.00 21.89
N VAL A 407 2.16 17.18 21.16
CA VAL A 407 3.46 17.57 20.58
C VAL A 407 3.26 18.04 19.14
N GLU A 408 3.63 19.28 18.87
CA GLU A 408 3.59 19.84 17.52
C GLU A 408 4.76 19.37 16.66
N VAL A 409 4.45 18.96 15.44
CA VAL A 409 5.38 18.50 14.43
C VAL A 409 5.12 19.21 13.11
N ILE A 410 6.20 19.54 12.42
CA ILE A 410 6.17 20.28 11.15
C ILE A 410 6.64 19.36 10.03
N ARG A 411 5.91 19.32 8.92
CA ARG A 411 6.24 18.51 7.73
C ARG A 411 6.04 19.33 6.45
N ASP A 412 6.87 19.11 5.45
CA ASP A 412 6.79 19.79 4.16
C ASP A 412 5.69 19.22 3.23
N GLY A 413 5.13 18.07 3.57
CA GLY A 413 4.09 17.38 2.82
C GLY A 413 2.82 17.11 3.62
N ASN A 414 1.75 16.78 2.90
CA ASN A 414 0.49 16.30 3.47
C ASN A 414 0.42 14.77 3.60
N SER A 415 1.44 14.04 3.15
CA SER A 415 1.58 12.61 3.40
C SER A 415 2.73 12.41 4.40
N VAL A 416 2.41 11.88 5.57
CA VAL A 416 3.31 11.84 6.74
C VAL A 416 3.37 10.42 7.28
N SER A 417 4.52 9.76 7.14
CA SER A 417 4.71 8.33 7.48
C SER A 417 5.62 8.08 8.68
N ASP A 418 6.12 9.13 9.33
CA ASP A 418 7.15 9.05 10.36
C ASP A 418 6.65 9.39 11.78
N LEU A 419 5.35 9.67 11.93
CA LEU A 419 4.76 10.01 13.24
C LEU A 419 4.27 8.80 14.02
N ILE A 420 3.72 7.81 13.33
CA ILE A 420 3.21 6.58 13.94
C ILE A 420 3.83 5.41 13.16
N PRO A 421 4.60 4.51 13.82
CA PRO A 421 5.23 3.38 13.15
C PRO A 421 4.22 2.55 12.34
N GLY A 422 4.52 2.31 11.06
CA GLY A 422 3.65 1.55 10.16
C GLY A 422 2.39 2.28 9.68
N VAL A 423 2.20 3.57 10.01
CA VAL A 423 1.03 4.34 9.59
C VAL A 423 1.43 5.55 8.75
N THR A 424 0.79 5.71 7.60
CA THR A 424 0.92 6.92 6.77
C THR A 424 -0.35 7.76 6.89
N LEU A 425 -0.19 8.96 7.42
CA LEU A 425 -1.23 9.97 7.56
C LEU A 425 -1.34 10.78 6.27
N ASN A 426 -2.56 11.03 5.82
CA ASN A 426 -2.87 11.87 4.67
C ASN A 426 -3.75 13.04 5.12
N LEU A 427 -3.12 14.21 5.22
CA LEU A 427 -3.75 15.45 5.69
C LEU A 427 -4.57 16.07 4.55
N GLN A 428 -5.85 16.30 4.80
CA GLN A 428 -6.77 16.85 3.80
C GLN A 428 -7.12 18.30 4.09
N ASP A 429 -7.45 18.61 5.34
CA ASP A 429 -7.80 19.96 5.77
C ASP A 429 -7.30 20.26 7.19
N ALA A 430 -7.47 21.48 7.65
CA ALA A 430 -7.19 21.89 9.02
C ALA A 430 -8.44 21.82 9.90
N SER A 431 -8.27 21.47 11.18
CA SER A 431 -9.33 21.44 12.17
C SER A 431 -8.76 21.63 13.58
N ASP A 432 -9.42 22.44 14.39
CA ASP A 432 -9.10 22.63 15.81
C ASP A 432 -9.63 21.47 16.69
N LYS A 433 -10.46 20.59 16.12
CA LYS A 433 -11.01 19.44 16.84
C LYS A 433 -9.99 18.30 16.91
N LYS A 434 -9.97 17.62 18.06
CA LYS A 434 -9.20 16.38 18.22
C LYS A 434 -9.79 15.27 17.34
N ILE A 435 -8.97 14.74 16.45
CA ILE A 435 -9.25 13.58 15.61
C ILE A 435 -8.72 12.35 16.32
N ARG A 436 -9.54 11.31 16.44
CA ARG A 436 -9.10 10.00 16.91
C ARG A 436 -8.77 9.14 15.70
N LEU A 437 -7.54 8.63 15.65
CA LEU A 437 -7.11 7.65 14.68
C LEU A 437 -6.99 6.29 15.37
N LYS A 438 -7.76 5.31 14.91
CA LYS A 438 -7.77 3.96 15.46
C LYS A 438 -7.12 2.99 14.49
N VAL A 439 -6.03 2.36 14.90
CA VAL A 439 -5.38 1.26 14.17
C VAL A 439 -5.94 -0.06 14.71
N GLU A 440 -6.53 -0.87 13.84
CA GLU A 440 -7.11 -2.16 14.19
C GLU A 440 -6.90 -3.20 13.07
N PRO A 441 -7.06 -4.51 13.33
CA PRO A 441 -7.04 -5.53 12.29
C PRO A 441 -8.09 -5.28 11.21
N ASP A 442 -7.73 -5.54 9.95
CA ASP A 442 -8.68 -5.45 8.84
C ASP A 442 -9.58 -6.70 8.78
N ARG A 443 -10.70 -6.59 9.49
CA ARG A 443 -11.70 -7.65 9.61
C ARG A 443 -12.48 -7.87 8.31
N GLU A 444 -12.65 -6.86 7.48
CA GLU A 444 -13.40 -6.99 6.22
C GLU A 444 -12.59 -7.80 5.21
N THR A 445 -11.30 -7.47 5.04
CA THR A 445 -10.40 -8.24 4.16
C THR A 445 -10.29 -9.71 4.63
N SER A 446 -10.26 -9.94 5.93
CA SER A 446 -10.29 -11.31 6.50
C SER A 446 -11.62 -12.03 6.24
N LYS A 447 -12.76 -11.34 6.36
CA LYS A 447 -14.10 -11.87 6.09
C LYS A 447 -14.24 -12.28 4.62
N GLU A 448 -13.83 -11.41 3.70
CA GLU A 448 -13.90 -11.65 2.26
C GLU A 448 -13.07 -12.87 1.85
N ALA A 449 -11.87 -13.04 2.39
CA ALA A 449 -11.03 -14.20 2.13
C ALA A 449 -11.66 -15.53 2.62
N ILE A 450 -12.35 -15.51 3.78
CA ILE A 450 -13.10 -16.68 4.27
C ILE A 450 -14.27 -17.01 3.34
N ILE A 451 -15.03 -15.99 2.91
CA ILE A 451 -16.14 -16.15 1.97
C ILE A 451 -15.65 -16.73 0.64
N GLU A 452 -14.52 -16.24 0.14
CA GLU A 452 -13.91 -16.73 -1.10
C GLU A 452 -13.49 -18.21 -0.98
N LEU A 453 -12.83 -18.60 0.11
CA LEU A 453 -12.49 -20.00 0.36
C LEU A 453 -13.74 -20.87 0.35
N VAL A 454 -14.78 -20.47 1.08
CA VAL A 454 -16.05 -21.23 1.16
C VAL A 454 -16.72 -21.32 -0.22
N GLY A 455 -16.70 -20.24 -1.01
CA GLY A 455 -17.22 -20.23 -2.37
C GLY A 455 -16.48 -21.20 -3.29
N ASN A 456 -15.14 -21.20 -3.25
CA ASN A 456 -14.31 -22.12 -4.04
C ASN A 456 -14.45 -23.57 -3.57
N TYR A 457 -14.55 -23.81 -2.26
CA TYR A 457 -14.87 -25.11 -1.69
C TYR A 457 -16.21 -25.64 -2.20
N ASN A 458 -17.26 -24.82 -2.14
CA ASN A 458 -18.61 -25.19 -2.58
C ASN A 458 -18.68 -25.48 -4.08
N ARG A 459 -17.98 -24.69 -4.90
CA ARG A 459 -17.85 -24.96 -6.34
C ARG A 459 -17.18 -26.30 -6.61
N LEU A 460 -16.07 -26.60 -5.93
CA LEU A 460 -15.41 -27.90 -6.07
C LEU A 460 -16.30 -29.05 -5.60
N MET A 461 -17.02 -28.89 -4.48
CA MET A 461 -17.99 -29.88 -4.00
C MET A 461 -19.12 -30.10 -5.01
N ALA A 462 -19.61 -29.04 -5.66
CA ALA A 462 -20.61 -29.13 -6.72
C ALA A 462 -20.09 -29.92 -7.93
N ASP A 463 -18.90 -29.58 -8.43
CA ASP A 463 -18.27 -30.27 -9.55
C ASP A 463 -18.12 -31.76 -9.27
N ILE A 464 -17.65 -32.11 -8.07
CA ILE A 464 -17.50 -33.51 -7.65
C ILE A 464 -18.86 -34.22 -7.56
N ASN A 465 -19.88 -33.58 -6.98
CA ASN A 465 -21.21 -34.18 -6.85
C ASN A 465 -21.86 -34.40 -8.23
N ILE A 466 -21.80 -33.43 -9.14
CA ILE A 466 -22.32 -33.53 -10.51
C ILE A 466 -21.64 -34.68 -11.26
N LEU A 467 -20.31 -34.78 -11.17
CA LEU A 467 -19.56 -35.81 -11.89
C LEU A 467 -19.74 -37.21 -11.31
N SER A 468 -20.00 -37.34 -10.00
CA SER A 468 -20.05 -38.64 -9.32
C SER A 468 -21.46 -39.21 -9.11
N ARG A 469 -22.52 -38.41 -9.29
CA ARG A 469 -23.91 -38.82 -9.03
C ARG A 469 -24.81 -38.48 -10.21
N ASN A 470 -25.73 -39.39 -10.51
CA ASN A 470 -26.76 -39.19 -11.53
C ASN A 470 -28.07 -38.67 -10.89
N ASP A 471 -28.06 -37.42 -10.43
CA ASP A 471 -29.21 -36.76 -9.79
C ASP A 471 -29.40 -35.32 -10.30
N GLU A 472 -30.41 -35.09 -11.15
CA GLU A 472 -30.65 -33.80 -11.81
C GLU A 472 -30.94 -32.66 -10.82
N ARG A 473 -31.39 -32.98 -9.60
CA ARG A 473 -31.64 -31.98 -8.54
C ARG A 473 -30.37 -31.23 -8.15
N LEU A 474 -29.20 -31.86 -8.31
CA LEU A 474 -27.90 -31.24 -8.04
C LEU A 474 -27.65 -29.99 -8.89
N VAL A 475 -28.11 -30.00 -10.15
CA VAL A 475 -27.93 -28.86 -11.07
C VAL A 475 -28.95 -27.77 -10.79
N GLN A 476 -30.16 -28.14 -10.38
CA GLN A 476 -31.25 -27.19 -10.10
C GLN A 476 -31.00 -26.39 -8.82
N GLU A 477 -30.39 -27.01 -7.81
CA GLU A 477 -30.09 -26.38 -6.51
C GLU A 477 -28.95 -25.34 -6.59
N ILE A 478 -28.12 -25.38 -7.63
CA ILE A 478 -27.01 -24.43 -7.79
C ILE A 478 -27.58 -23.14 -8.39
N THR A 479 -27.91 -22.19 -7.52
CA THR A 479 -28.56 -20.93 -7.91
C THR A 479 -27.63 -19.99 -8.68
N TYR A 480 -26.32 -20.07 -8.46
CA TYR A 480 -25.32 -19.17 -9.07
C TYR A 480 -24.84 -19.58 -10.47
N TYR A 481 -25.31 -20.70 -11.03
CA TYR A 481 -24.95 -21.11 -12.39
C TYR A 481 -25.71 -20.31 -13.45
N THR A 482 -24.99 -19.92 -14.51
CA THR A 482 -25.59 -19.41 -15.76
C THR A 482 -26.34 -20.52 -16.50
N ASP A 483 -27.17 -20.16 -17.48
CA ASP A 483 -27.92 -21.15 -18.28
C ASP A 483 -26.97 -22.11 -19.03
N GLU A 484 -25.85 -21.59 -19.54
CA GLU A 484 -24.79 -22.37 -20.18
C GLU A 484 -24.08 -23.31 -19.19
N GLU A 485 -23.81 -22.85 -17.97
CA GLU A 485 -23.21 -23.67 -16.92
C GLU A 485 -24.15 -24.79 -16.48
N ARG A 486 -25.46 -24.52 -16.35
CA ARG A 486 -26.47 -25.55 -16.05
C ARG A 486 -26.55 -26.59 -17.14
N LYS A 487 -26.55 -26.17 -18.41
CA LYS A 487 -26.55 -27.10 -19.54
C LYS A 487 -25.32 -27.99 -19.51
N THR A 488 -24.14 -27.40 -19.33
CA THR A 488 -22.87 -28.13 -19.25
C THR A 488 -22.84 -29.10 -18.06
N ALA A 489 -23.35 -28.68 -16.90
CA ALA A 489 -23.45 -29.52 -15.72
C ALA A 489 -24.39 -30.72 -15.95
N THR A 490 -25.52 -30.49 -16.63
CA THR A 490 -26.49 -31.53 -16.99
C THR A 490 -25.88 -32.55 -17.95
N GLU A 491 -25.14 -32.10 -18.97
CA GLU A 491 -24.44 -32.99 -19.92
C GLU A 491 -23.35 -33.85 -19.26
N ARG A 492 -22.82 -33.42 -18.11
CA ARG A 492 -21.75 -34.08 -17.36
C ARG A 492 -22.24 -34.87 -16.16
N LEU A 493 -23.55 -34.91 -15.94
CA LEU A 493 -24.16 -35.54 -14.78
C LEU A 493 -23.83 -37.04 -14.75
N GLY A 494 -23.23 -37.51 -13.64
CA GLY A 494 -22.82 -38.90 -13.47
C GLY A 494 -21.68 -39.37 -14.40
N LEU A 495 -21.02 -38.47 -15.13
CA LEU A 495 -20.01 -38.82 -16.14
C LEU A 495 -18.82 -39.65 -15.59
N LEU A 496 -18.49 -39.43 -14.31
CA LEU A 496 -17.42 -40.11 -13.57
C LEU A 496 -17.99 -40.92 -12.39
N GLN A 497 -19.22 -41.40 -12.53
CA GLN A 497 -19.86 -42.25 -11.53
C GLN A 497 -19.00 -43.48 -11.24
N GLY A 498 -18.72 -43.72 -9.95
CA GLY A 498 -17.88 -44.83 -9.51
C GLY A 498 -16.38 -44.52 -9.44
N ASP A 499 -15.90 -43.33 -9.83
CA ASP A 499 -14.50 -42.97 -9.64
C ASP A 499 -14.18 -42.79 -8.14
N SER A 500 -13.26 -43.61 -7.62
CA SER A 500 -12.88 -43.63 -6.21
C SER A 500 -12.09 -42.39 -5.79
N THR A 501 -11.38 -41.76 -6.72
CA THR A 501 -10.55 -40.57 -6.48
C THR A 501 -11.42 -39.37 -6.09
N LEU A 502 -12.52 -39.16 -6.83
CA LEU A 502 -13.47 -38.09 -6.54
C LEU A 502 -14.19 -38.31 -5.21
N ASN A 503 -14.58 -39.55 -4.92
CA ASN A 503 -15.23 -39.90 -3.66
C ASN A 503 -14.30 -39.73 -2.45
N LEU A 504 -13.03 -40.11 -2.57
CA LEU A 504 -12.03 -39.92 -1.52
C LEU A 504 -11.77 -38.43 -1.26
N LEU A 505 -11.66 -37.64 -2.34
CA LEU A 505 -11.49 -36.19 -2.25
C LEU A 505 -12.67 -35.54 -1.53
N ARG A 506 -13.90 -35.83 -1.96
CA ARG A 506 -15.14 -35.35 -1.34
C ARG A 506 -15.22 -35.67 0.15
N THR A 507 -14.95 -36.93 0.51
CA THR A 507 -15.04 -37.40 1.91
C THR A 507 -13.96 -36.76 2.78
N SER A 508 -12.75 -36.58 2.24
CA SER A 508 -11.65 -35.92 2.96
C SER A 508 -11.91 -34.43 3.14
N MET A 509 -12.42 -33.73 2.12
CA MET A 509 -12.86 -32.34 2.20
C MET A 509 -13.93 -32.15 3.29
N GLN A 510 -14.96 -33.01 3.31
CA GLN A 510 -16.02 -32.96 4.32
C GLN A 510 -15.48 -33.21 5.74
N ARG A 511 -14.56 -34.16 5.91
CA ARG A 511 -13.91 -34.43 7.20
C ARG A 511 -13.11 -33.22 7.69
N ILE A 512 -12.32 -32.59 6.81
CA ILE A 512 -11.48 -31.44 7.17
C ILE A 512 -12.33 -30.27 7.67
N VAL A 513 -13.42 -29.91 6.99
CA VAL A 513 -14.23 -28.75 7.39
C VAL A 513 -15.13 -29.00 8.61
N THR A 514 -15.31 -30.27 9.02
CA THR A 514 -16.10 -30.65 10.21
C THR A 514 -15.24 -31.05 11.40
N SER A 515 -13.93 -31.20 11.23
CA SER A 515 -13.02 -31.60 12.32
C SER A 515 -12.77 -30.44 13.29
N PRO A 516 -12.58 -30.73 14.60
CA PRO A 516 -12.02 -29.77 15.53
C PRO A 516 -10.53 -29.55 15.26
N TYR A 517 -10.08 -28.30 15.34
CA TYR A 517 -8.67 -27.91 15.20
C TYR A 517 -8.12 -27.31 16.48
N PRO A 518 -6.88 -27.63 16.89
CA PRO A 518 -6.23 -27.01 18.02
C PRO A 518 -6.00 -25.52 17.77
N ILE A 519 -6.27 -24.69 18.78
CA ILE A 519 -6.08 -23.23 18.76
C ILE A 519 -5.28 -22.74 19.99
N GLY A 520 -4.44 -23.62 20.54
CA GLY A 520 -3.78 -23.50 21.84
C GLY A 520 -4.17 -24.69 22.71
N GLU A 521 -4.59 -24.44 23.95
CA GLU A 521 -5.06 -25.49 24.87
C GLU A 521 -6.46 -26.03 24.54
N THR A 522 -7.21 -25.34 23.69
CA THR A 522 -8.56 -25.70 23.28
C THR A 522 -8.65 -26.03 21.79
N SER A 523 -9.81 -26.51 21.35
CA SER A 523 -10.09 -26.74 19.94
C SER A 523 -11.32 -25.96 19.48
N ALA A 524 -11.30 -25.51 18.23
CA ALA A 524 -12.42 -24.82 17.59
C ALA A 524 -12.88 -25.55 16.32
N VAL A 525 -14.12 -25.26 15.93
CA VAL A 525 -14.76 -25.76 14.70
C VAL A 525 -15.33 -24.60 13.91
N LEU A 526 -15.40 -24.73 12.58
CA LEU A 526 -16.00 -23.70 11.70
C LEU A 526 -17.41 -23.28 12.16
N GLY A 527 -18.19 -24.22 12.70
CA GLY A 527 -19.55 -23.95 13.17
C GLY A 527 -19.63 -22.91 14.28
N GLN A 528 -18.56 -22.69 15.06
CA GLN A 528 -18.51 -21.65 16.09
C GLN A 528 -18.42 -20.24 15.51
N ILE A 529 -17.87 -20.10 14.30
CA ILE A 529 -17.71 -18.82 13.60
C ILE A 529 -18.83 -18.57 12.57
N GLY A 530 -19.92 -19.35 12.63
CA GLY A 530 -21.04 -19.22 11.70
C GLY A 530 -20.85 -19.91 10.34
N VAL A 531 -19.79 -20.70 10.16
CA VAL A 531 -19.55 -21.46 8.92
C VAL A 531 -19.83 -22.94 9.16
N SER A 532 -20.84 -23.52 8.54
CA SER A 532 -21.14 -24.93 8.75
C SER A 532 -21.89 -25.56 7.59
N THR A 533 -22.02 -26.90 7.61
CA THR A 533 -22.84 -27.63 6.65
C THR A 533 -24.34 -27.55 6.94
N ASN A 534 -24.74 -26.87 8.02
CA ASN A 534 -26.13 -26.63 8.43
C ASN A 534 -26.18 -25.36 9.31
N ALA A 535 -25.99 -24.19 8.71
CA ALA A 535 -25.80 -22.94 9.46
C ALA A 535 -27.12 -22.43 10.07
N ASN A 536 -28.27 -22.80 9.48
CA ASN A 536 -29.59 -22.45 10.00
C ASN A 536 -30.12 -23.45 11.03
N ARG A 537 -29.66 -23.34 12.28
CA ARG A 537 -30.19 -24.11 13.42
C ARG A 537 -31.42 -23.44 14.09
N GLY A 538 -31.90 -22.29 13.59
CA GLY A 538 -32.85 -21.42 14.30
C GLY A 538 -34.23 -21.14 13.67
N GLY A 539 -34.55 -21.66 12.49
CA GLY A 539 -35.84 -21.41 11.83
C GLY A 539 -36.64 -22.68 11.60
N ALA A 540 -37.95 -22.65 11.86
CA ALA A 540 -38.91 -23.73 11.59
C ALA A 540 -39.11 -24.04 10.08
N GLY A 541 -38.05 -24.00 9.28
CA GLY A 541 -38.02 -24.41 7.88
C GLY A 541 -37.51 -25.85 7.80
N GLY A 542 -38.33 -26.72 7.22
CA GLY A 542 -38.11 -28.17 7.15
C GLY A 542 -36.76 -28.61 6.58
N TYR A 543 -36.49 -29.90 6.75
CA TYR A 543 -35.34 -30.62 6.22
C TYR A 543 -35.07 -30.28 4.74
N ASP A 544 -33.97 -29.60 4.48
CA ASP A 544 -33.51 -29.35 3.12
C ASP A 544 -32.45 -30.41 2.74
N ALA A 545 -32.81 -31.28 1.80
CA ALA A 545 -31.95 -32.37 1.33
C ALA A 545 -30.68 -31.87 0.59
N ALA A 546 -30.59 -30.58 0.24
CA ALA A 546 -29.36 -29.95 -0.23
C ALA A 546 -28.28 -29.88 0.88
N ARG A 547 -28.69 -29.70 2.14
CA ARG A 547 -27.81 -29.51 3.33
C ARG A 547 -26.99 -30.75 3.73
N LEU A 548 -27.35 -31.93 3.24
CA LEU A 548 -26.66 -33.19 3.56
C LEU A 548 -25.56 -33.57 2.56
N ARG A 549 -25.24 -32.69 1.59
CA ARG A 549 -24.29 -32.99 0.50
C ARG A 549 -22.89 -32.40 0.71
N GLY A 550 -22.66 -31.77 1.86
CA GLY A 550 -21.37 -31.24 2.30
C GLY A 550 -21.02 -29.87 1.73
N TYR A 551 -22.01 -29.08 1.30
CA TYR A 551 -21.84 -27.66 1.06
C TYR A 551 -21.73 -26.91 2.39
N LEU A 552 -20.95 -25.84 2.42
CA LEU A 552 -20.84 -24.92 3.54
C LEU A 552 -21.78 -23.72 3.33
N GLU A 553 -22.44 -23.31 4.41
CA GLU A 553 -23.23 -22.10 4.52
C GLU A 553 -22.50 -21.13 5.46
N ILE A 554 -22.64 -19.83 5.19
CA ILE A 554 -22.07 -18.76 6.01
C ILE A 554 -23.22 -17.96 6.60
N ASP A 555 -23.30 -17.93 7.93
CA ASP A 555 -24.00 -16.86 8.65
C ASP A 555 -23.05 -15.66 8.73
N GLU A 556 -23.26 -14.68 7.85
CA GLU A 556 -22.40 -13.49 7.77
C GLU A 556 -22.42 -12.64 9.04
N GLU A 557 -23.54 -12.63 9.78
CA GLU A 557 -23.64 -11.89 11.05
C GLU A 557 -22.87 -12.60 12.16
N ALA A 558 -22.96 -13.93 12.24
CA ALA A 558 -22.17 -14.72 13.17
C ALA A 558 -20.66 -14.65 12.85
N LEU A 559 -20.28 -14.74 11.57
CA LEU A 559 -18.89 -14.56 11.14
C LEU A 559 -18.37 -13.16 11.47
N GLY A 560 -19.17 -12.12 11.19
CA GLY A 560 -18.82 -10.74 11.52
C GLY A 560 -18.74 -10.48 13.03
N ARG A 561 -19.50 -11.19 13.86
CA ARG A 561 -19.33 -11.17 15.33
C ARG A 561 -18.04 -11.87 15.76
N ALA A 562 -17.78 -13.08 15.27
CA ALA A 562 -16.57 -13.82 15.60
C ALA A 562 -15.28 -13.05 15.24
N LEU A 563 -15.24 -12.39 14.08
CA LEU A 563 -14.11 -11.54 13.66
C LEU A 563 -13.94 -10.28 14.51
N ARG A 564 -15.01 -9.79 15.15
CA ARG A 564 -14.95 -8.63 16.05
C ARG A 564 -14.51 -9.02 17.45
N ASP A 565 -15.10 -10.08 17.98
CA ASP A 565 -15.00 -10.43 19.40
C ASP A 565 -13.83 -11.40 19.66
N ASP A 566 -13.53 -12.32 18.73
CA ASP A 566 -12.56 -13.41 18.89
C ASP A 566 -11.62 -13.57 17.67
N PHE A 567 -11.11 -12.45 17.14
CA PHE A 567 -10.32 -12.41 15.89
C PHE A 567 -9.15 -13.42 15.86
N GLU A 568 -8.40 -13.53 16.95
CA GLU A 568 -7.25 -14.45 17.05
C GLU A 568 -7.69 -15.93 16.98
N THR A 569 -8.83 -16.27 17.57
CA THR A 569 -9.41 -17.61 17.47
C THR A 569 -9.78 -17.94 16.03
N VAL A 570 -10.40 -16.99 15.32
CA VAL A 570 -10.72 -17.16 13.89
C VAL A 570 -9.44 -17.36 13.07
N ARG A 571 -8.41 -16.55 13.29
CA ARG A 571 -7.12 -16.68 12.60
C ARG A 571 -6.53 -18.08 12.78
N ARG A 572 -6.43 -18.56 14.03
CA ARG A 572 -5.87 -19.88 14.37
C ARG A 572 -6.68 -21.04 13.80
N LEU A 573 -8.00 -20.89 13.68
CA LEU A 573 -8.86 -21.92 13.12
C LEU A 573 -8.52 -22.23 11.64
N PHE A 574 -8.07 -21.22 10.88
CA PHE A 574 -7.66 -21.41 9.49
C PHE A 574 -6.18 -21.79 9.37
N GLY A 575 -5.31 -21.25 10.22
CA GLY A 575 -3.90 -21.60 10.27
C GLY A 575 -3.31 -21.35 11.66
N TYR A 576 -2.77 -22.40 12.27
CA TYR A 576 -2.09 -22.36 13.56
C TYR A 576 -0.76 -23.11 13.48
N ASP A 577 0.25 -22.55 14.14
CA ASP A 577 1.56 -23.15 14.35
C ASP A 577 1.54 -23.78 15.74
N THR A 578 1.62 -25.12 15.79
CA THR A 578 1.49 -25.86 17.05
C THR A 578 2.79 -26.00 17.84
N ASP A 579 3.96 -25.80 17.22
CA ASP A 579 5.27 -25.99 17.87
C ASP A 579 6.11 -24.70 18.01
N GLY A 580 5.65 -23.60 17.42
CA GLY A 580 6.24 -22.28 17.54
C GLY A 580 7.42 -22.03 16.59
N ASP A 581 7.59 -22.83 15.55
CA ASP A 581 8.68 -22.69 14.57
C ASP A 581 8.40 -21.66 13.46
N LEU A 582 7.27 -20.95 13.54
CA LEU A 582 6.74 -19.98 12.58
C LEU A 582 6.16 -20.60 11.29
N LEU A 583 6.02 -21.93 11.23
CA LEU A 583 5.38 -22.64 10.15
C LEU A 583 4.01 -23.15 10.59
N VAL A 584 2.98 -22.80 9.82
CA VAL A 584 1.64 -23.33 10.05
C VAL A 584 1.60 -24.81 9.70
N ASP A 585 1.17 -25.62 10.66
CA ASP A 585 1.07 -27.08 10.57
C ASP A 585 -0.34 -27.62 10.92
N SER A 586 -1.25 -26.72 11.31
CA SER A 586 -2.64 -27.04 11.66
C SER A 586 -3.63 -25.98 11.18
N GLY A 587 -4.92 -26.34 11.14
CA GLY A 587 -6.04 -25.49 10.75
C GLY A 587 -6.79 -25.98 9.51
N VAL A 588 -7.99 -25.46 9.31
CA VAL A 588 -8.88 -25.84 8.20
C VAL A 588 -8.23 -25.56 6.85
N ALA A 589 -7.67 -24.36 6.69
CA ALA A 589 -7.09 -23.93 5.44
C ALA A 589 -5.75 -24.63 5.15
N TYR A 590 -4.95 -24.90 6.19
CA TYR A 590 -3.79 -25.78 6.06
C TYR A 590 -4.19 -27.20 5.63
N GLY A 591 -5.18 -27.80 6.31
CA GLY A 591 -5.65 -29.15 6.02
C GLY A 591 -6.17 -29.31 4.59
N LEU A 592 -6.93 -28.33 4.10
CA LEU A 592 -7.40 -28.29 2.71
C LEU A 592 -6.22 -28.16 1.72
N ASP A 593 -5.24 -27.28 1.95
CA ASP A 593 -4.05 -27.19 1.08
C ASP A 593 -3.28 -28.51 1.04
N ALA A 594 -3.06 -29.14 2.20
CA ALA A 594 -2.38 -30.43 2.32
C ALA A 594 -3.13 -31.55 1.58
N LEU A 595 -4.47 -31.54 1.61
CA LEU A 595 -5.30 -32.47 0.83
C LEU A 595 -5.18 -32.24 -0.67
N PHE A 596 -5.21 -30.98 -1.11
CA PHE A 596 -5.25 -30.63 -2.53
C PHE A 596 -3.89 -30.75 -3.22
N ARG A 597 -2.79 -30.51 -2.51
CA ARG A 597 -1.43 -30.53 -3.06
C ARG A 597 -1.10 -31.78 -3.92
N PRO A 598 -1.27 -33.03 -3.43
CA PRO A 598 -0.94 -34.23 -4.23
C PRO A 598 -1.83 -34.42 -5.47
N TYR A 599 -2.96 -33.72 -5.57
CA TYR A 599 -3.83 -33.78 -6.74
C TYR A 599 -3.31 -32.90 -7.88
N VAL A 600 -2.85 -31.69 -7.56
CA VAL A 600 -2.56 -30.63 -8.53
C VAL A 600 -1.07 -30.38 -8.76
N GLU A 601 -0.19 -30.92 -7.92
CA GLU A 601 1.25 -30.78 -8.11
C GLU A 601 1.73 -31.42 -9.41
N THR A 602 2.91 -30.98 -9.89
CA THR A 602 3.50 -31.52 -11.12
C THR A 602 3.72 -33.02 -11.00
N GLY A 603 3.04 -33.79 -11.86
CA GLY A 603 3.09 -35.26 -11.82
C GLY A 603 2.19 -35.91 -10.77
N GLY A 604 1.35 -35.12 -10.08
CA GLY A 604 0.37 -35.59 -9.11
C GLY A 604 -0.80 -36.37 -9.73
N ILE A 605 -1.80 -36.68 -8.91
CA ILE A 605 -2.88 -37.62 -9.23
C ILE A 605 -3.64 -37.22 -10.51
N LEU A 606 -3.97 -35.92 -10.68
CA LEU A 606 -4.73 -35.46 -11.84
C LEU A 606 -3.91 -35.44 -13.12
N ALA A 607 -2.61 -35.19 -13.03
CA ALA A 607 -1.71 -35.30 -14.17
C ALA A 607 -1.63 -36.75 -14.68
N VAL A 608 -1.57 -37.73 -13.76
CA VAL A 608 -1.58 -39.16 -14.11
C VAL A 608 -2.92 -39.59 -14.72
N LYS A 609 -4.05 -39.15 -14.15
CA LYS A 609 -5.39 -39.40 -14.71
C LYS A 609 -5.51 -38.85 -16.14
N THR A 610 -5.12 -37.59 -16.35
CA THR A 610 -5.19 -36.95 -17.67
C THR A 610 -4.33 -37.68 -18.70
N ARG A 611 -3.10 -38.08 -18.31
CA ARG A 611 -2.21 -38.87 -19.18
C ARG A 611 -2.81 -40.23 -19.55
N THR A 612 -3.51 -40.87 -18.61
CA THR A 612 -4.20 -42.15 -18.88
C THR A 612 -5.28 -41.97 -19.95
N PHE A 613 -6.08 -40.91 -19.86
CA PHE A 613 -7.07 -40.58 -20.89
C PHE A 613 -6.39 -40.24 -22.23
N ASP A 614 -5.25 -39.55 -22.23
CA ASP A 614 -4.50 -39.28 -23.46
C ASP A 614 -4.10 -40.56 -24.18
N THR A 615 -3.58 -41.55 -23.44
CA THR A 615 -3.24 -42.86 -24.00
C THR A 615 -4.47 -43.61 -24.53
N GLN A 616 -5.58 -43.60 -23.78
CA GLN A 616 -6.82 -44.25 -24.21
C GLN A 616 -7.42 -43.59 -25.47
N ILE A 617 -7.42 -42.25 -25.51
CA ILE A 617 -7.86 -41.46 -26.67
C ILE A 617 -6.99 -41.77 -27.89
N ALA A 618 -5.66 -41.82 -27.74
CA ALA A 618 -4.75 -42.16 -28.83
C ALA A 618 -5.03 -43.58 -29.37
N SER A 619 -5.19 -44.56 -28.47
CA SER A 619 -5.52 -45.94 -28.85
C SER A 619 -6.85 -46.04 -29.59
N GLN A 620 -7.90 -45.35 -29.12
CA GLN A 620 -9.20 -45.34 -29.79
C GLN A 620 -9.14 -44.65 -31.15
N LYS A 621 -8.36 -43.57 -31.31
CA LYS A 621 -8.13 -42.95 -32.63
C LYS A 621 -7.50 -43.92 -33.62
N THR A 622 -6.44 -44.63 -33.21
CA THR A 622 -5.81 -45.67 -34.05
C THR A 622 -6.78 -46.80 -34.42
N ARG A 623 -7.68 -47.17 -33.50
CA ARG A 623 -8.74 -48.15 -33.78
C ARG A 623 -9.73 -47.64 -34.83
N ILE A 624 -10.18 -46.40 -34.71
CA ILE A 624 -11.09 -45.75 -35.68
C ILE A 624 -10.43 -45.71 -37.06
N GLU A 625 -9.16 -45.28 -37.15
CA GLU A 625 -8.40 -45.27 -38.42
C GLU A 625 -8.27 -46.66 -39.05
N THR A 626 -8.16 -47.70 -38.23
CA THR A 626 -8.09 -49.09 -38.70
C THR A 626 -9.45 -49.56 -39.22
N LEU A 627 -10.52 -49.30 -38.48
CA LEU A 627 -11.89 -49.59 -38.91
C LEU A 627 -12.25 -48.84 -40.19
N ASP A 628 -11.84 -47.58 -40.33
CA ASP A 628 -12.06 -46.78 -41.53
C ASP A 628 -11.40 -47.40 -42.77
N ARG A 629 -10.13 -47.82 -42.65
CA ARG A 629 -9.43 -48.56 -43.72
C ARG A 629 -10.12 -49.89 -44.07
N GLN A 630 -10.60 -50.61 -43.07
CA GLN A 630 -11.35 -51.87 -43.28
C GLN A 630 -12.67 -51.62 -44.01
N LEU A 631 -13.41 -50.56 -43.64
CA LEU A 631 -14.65 -50.17 -44.30
C LEU A 631 -14.44 -49.80 -45.77
N ILE A 632 -13.39 -49.03 -46.08
CA ILE A 632 -13.03 -48.69 -47.46
C ILE A 632 -12.73 -49.96 -48.28
N ALA A 633 -11.95 -50.89 -47.71
CA ALA A 633 -11.63 -52.15 -48.38
C ALA A 633 -12.88 -53.03 -48.58
N LYS A 634 -13.76 -53.09 -47.59
CA LYS A 634 -15.02 -53.82 -47.62
C LYS A 634 -15.98 -53.26 -48.68
N GLU A 635 -16.11 -51.94 -48.75
CA GLU A 635 -16.93 -51.28 -49.77
C GLU A 635 -16.41 -51.59 -51.18
N ALA A 636 -15.10 -51.51 -51.40
CA ALA A 636 -14.49 -51.87 -52.67
C ALA A 636 -14.71 -53.35 -53.02
N GLU A 637 -14.65 -54.25 -52.04
CA GLU A 637 -14.95 -55.67 -52.22
C GLU A 637 -16.41 -55.90 -52.61
N LEU A 638 -17.36 -55.29 -51.89
CA LEU A 638 -18.79 -55.38 -52.18
C LEU A 638 -19.10 -54.83 -53.57
N ARG A 639 -18.58 -53.65 -53.92
CA ARG A 639 -18.71 -53.08 -55.28
C ARG A 639 -18.22 -54.02 -56.37
N ARG A 640 -17.08 -54.69 -56.17
CA ARG A 640 -16.59 -55.71 -57.13
C ARG A 640 -17.52 -56.92 -57.22
N LYS A 641 -17.95 -57.48 -56.09
CA LYS A 641 -18.82 -58.67 -56.07
C LYS A 641 -20.17 -58.41 -56.73
N TYR A 642 -20.84 -57.32 -56.35
CA TYR A 642 -22.13 -56.94 -56.92
C TYR A 642 -22.00 -56.48 -58.38
N GLY A 643 -20.90 -55.82 -58.76
CA GLY A 643 -20.62 -55.51 -60.16
C GLY A 643 -20.42 -56.76 -61.04
N MET A 644 -19.71 -57.77 -60.54
CA MET A 644 -19.58 -59.07 -61.24
C MET A 644 -20.91 -59.81 -61.33
N MET A 645 -21.71 -59.80 -60.26
CA MET A 645 -23.05 -60.39 -60.24
C MET A 645 -23.97 -59.71 -61.26
N GLU A 646 -23.97 -58.38 -61.32
CA GLU A 646 -24.76 -57.61 -62.28
C GLU A 646 -24.32 -57.88 -63.72
N GLY A 647 -23.00 -58.01 -63.98
CA GLY A 647 -22.48 -58.43 -65.27
C GLY A 647 -22.90 -59.85 -65.66
N ALA A 648 -22.89 -60.79 -64.72
CA ALA A 648 -23.34 -62.17 -64.95
C ALA A 648 -24.86 -62.28 -65.16
N LEU A 649 -25.66 -61.49 -64.44
CA LEU A 649 -27.11 -61.41 -64.64
C LEU A 649 -27.44 -60.79 -66.00
N GLN A 650 -26.71 -59.75 -66.42
CA GLN A 650 -26.85 -59.17 -67.75
C GLN A 650 -26.49 -60.16 -68.87
N SER A 651 -25.43 -60.96 -68.71
CA SER A 651 -25.09 -61.98 -69.70
C SER A 651 -26.15 -63.09 -69.75
N MET A 652 -26.69 -63.52 -68.60
CA MET A 652 -27.80 -64.47 -68.55
C MET A 652 -29.08 -63.91 -69.16
N GLU A 653 -29.42 -62.64 -68.91
CA GLU A 653 -30.57 -61.98 -69.54
C GLU A 653 -30.40 -61.87 -71.05
N ARG A 654 -29.21 -61.51 -71.55
CA ARG A 654 -28.89 -61.51 -72.99
C ARG A 654 -29.03 -62.90 -73.58
N SER A 655 -28.42 -63.93 -72.97
CA SER A 655 -28.57 -65.31 -73.43
C SER A 655 -30.03 -65.77 -73.40
N SER A 656 -30.83 -65.37 -72.40
CA SER A 656 -32.26 -65.68 -72.35
C SER A 656 -33.06 -64.96 -73.44
N GLN A 657 -32.70 -63.72 -73.77
CA GLN A 657 -33.30 -62.97 -74.89
C GLN A 657 -32.91 -63.56 -76.23
N ASP A 658 -31.65 -63.98 -76.39
CA ASP A 658 -31.15 -64.66 -77.59
C ASP A 658 -31.86 -66.00 -77.79
N ILE A 659 -32.02 -66.80 -76.73
CA ILE A 659 -32.79 -68.05 -76.75
C ILE A 659 -34.26 -67.77 -77.08
N GLY A 660 -34.86 -66.74 -76.48
CA GLY A 660 -36.24 -66.37 -76.74
C GLY A 660 -36.47 -65.89 -78.18
N ASN A 661 -35.52 -65.16 -78.75
CA ASN A 661 -35.55 -64.70 -80.14
C ASN A 661 -35.32 -65.87 -81.11
N PHE A 662 -34.44 -66.82 -80.77
CA PHE A 662 -34.24 -68.06 -81.52
C PHE A 662 -35.50 -68.93 -81.54
N MET A 663 -36.18 -69.10 -80.39
CA MET A 663 -37.46 -69.82 -80.32
C MET A 663 -38.55 -69.15 -81.17
N LYS A 664 -38.64 -67.81 -81.13
CA LYS A 664 -39.59 -67.05 -81.98
C LYS A 664 -39.28 -67.09 -83.47
N GLN A 665 -38.02 -67.31 -83.85
CA GLN A 665 -37.63 -67.53 -85.25
C GLN A 665 -37.96 -68.94 -85.76
N ASN A 666 -38.15 -69.92 -84.88
CA ASN A 666 -38.55 -71.28 -85.24
C ASN A 666 -40.08 -71.51 -85.28
N ASP A 667 -40.88 -70.55 -84.80
CA ASP A 667 -42.35 -70.59 -84.79
C ASP A 667 -43.01 -69.85 -85.98
N ASN A 668 -42.20 -69.41 -86.96
CA ASN A 668 -42.62 -68.93 -88.29
C ASN A 668 -41.94 -69.77 -89.36
#